data_AF-A0A8M1N625-F1
#
_entry.id   AF-A0A8M1N625-F1
#
_cell.length_a   1.000
_cell.length_b   1.000
_cell.length_c   1.000
_cell.angle_alpha   90.00
_cell.angle_beta   90.00
_cell.angle_gamma   90.00
#
_symmetry.space_group_name_H-M   'P 1'
#
loop_
_entity.id
_entity.type
_entity.pdbx_description
1 polymer ?
#
loop_
_entity_poly.entity_id
_entity_poly.type
_entity_poly.pdbx_seq_one_letter_code
_entity_poly.pdbx_strand_id
1 'polypeptide(L)'
;MTKHLKKRSVSSAEIEVQSVKVDCKVTSRFAHTVMTTKALNKANVSQEVFFEVELPKTSFITNFSMEIDGKMYTGVVKEKEKAQQQYQRAVSSGRTAGLVKASGRKMEKFSVSVNVAAKSSVTFILTHEELLQRRFSKYELMIRVKPKQLVQHFEIVADIYEPQGIAFVDAYGTFITNELLPLVDKTVTDKKAHVSFSPTLDQQRKCTECDGTLIDGDFFITYDVNRPHDIGDIQIVNGYFVHFFAPANLPRVPKMVVFVIDNSYSMVGNKMAQTKEALGTILGELPEDDYFAIIVFSTTFVVWRPYLSKATEENVKEAQEYVKTIEVIGGTELHDATIHGVEMLYAAQRNGTAPKNMVLMMILLTDGQPNQYPRSLPEIQESIRKAIDGNITLFGLAFGNDADYGFLDTLSKQNNGIVRRIYEDSDAPLQLKGFYEEVSSPLLSEVNFHYPDNTVNSLTRSHFKQLFNGSEIMVAGRLDDLNDINNFDIEVSAQGFDNNFEIKGQANAQKWDTIFPDDEYIFGDFTERLWAYLTIQELLEKKDQGTPEEKGNATADALSLSLKYNFVTPLTSMVVTKPEDEFNNDTLIADKLTEEERGKLQRYGFAGYSAMPVSSHAPTYYVDGDPHFIIELPDKNDALCFNIDDEPGTIFNLVRDPLTGIVVNGQTIGDKKVVPGKKVNTYFGRFGIIHEKFDVRMTVSTKEISVIEKGKHVKLFWAEAATVKGPNMDLQVNKDRSLTVTLRNSVKFLIILHKVWERHPYHQDYLGFYTLDSHLFSSNVHGLLGQFYHGLEFKVGEPFPGKDPNKVDAIMSVKGQELVVTRGFQRDFRQDVKNGEQVPCWFIHNNGTGLLDGVLTDYIVSGLFKTI
;
A
#
# COMPACT_ATOMS: atom_id res chain seq x y z
N MET A 1 28.88 55.06 2.33
CA MET A 1 27.92 54.76 1.25
C MET A 1 27.30 53.40 1.52
N THR A 2 26.24 53.36 2.33
CA THR A 2 25.55 52.14 2.76
C THR A 2 24.35 51.91 1.84
N LYS A 3 24.47 50.98 0.89
CA LYS A 3 23.34 50.49 0.09
C LYS A 3 22.65 49.35 0.86
N HIS A 4 21.39 49.58 1.21
CA HIS A 4 20.49 48.57 1.76
C HIS A 4 20.33 47.39 0.79
N LEU A 5 20.78 46.21 1.24
CA LEU A 5 20.34 44.92 0.74
C LEU A 5 18.87 44.71 1.16
N LYS A 6 17.93 44.80 0.22
CA LYS A 6 16.59 44.23 0.40
C LYS A 6 16.72 42.70 0.34
N LYS A 7 16.45 42.04 1.47
CA LYS A 7 16.31 40.58 1.56
C LYS A 7 15.17 40.10 0.63
N ARG A 8 15.45 39.00 -0.05
CA ARG A 8 14.59 38.21 -0.94
C ARG A 8 13.23 37.90 -0.31
N SER A 9 12.18 37.97 -1.13
CA SER A 9 10.84 37.47 -0.83
C SER A 9 10.88 35.97 -0.66
N VAL A 10 10.61 35.51 0.56
CA VAL A 10 10.28 34.11 0.87
C VAL A 10 8.82 33.91 0.45
N SER A 11 8.57 32.90 -0.37
CA SER A 11 7.21 32.44 -0.68
C SER A 11 6.58 31.94 0.62
N SER A 12 5.72 32.74 1.26
CA SER A 12 5.11 32.38 2.54
C SER A 12 3.89 31.51 2.29
N ALA A 13 4.04 30.19 2.42
CA ALA A 13 2.90 29.31 2.60
C ALA A 13 1.99 29.89 3.70
N GLU A 14 0.71 30.10 3.38
CA GLU A 14 -0.24 30.72 4.31
C GLU A 14 -0.54 29.83 5.52
N ILE A 15 -0.33 28.51 5.38
CA ILE A 15 -0.28 27.53 6.47
C ILE A 15 1.18 27.15 6.72
N GLU A 16 1.68 27.42 7.93
CA GLU A 16 3.00 26.97 8.39
C GLU A 16 2.85 25.77 9.32
N VAL A 17 3.54 24.67 9.02
CA VAL A 17 3.71 23.56 9.97
C VAL A 17 4.84 23.90 10.94
N GLN A 18 4.47 24.22 12.18
CA GLN A 18 5.40 24.65 13.23
C GLN A 18 6.16 23.48 13.85
N SER A 19 5.51 22.33 14.05
CA SER A 19 6.15 21.16 14.60
C SER A 19 5.54 19.87 14.09
N VAL A 20 6.40 18.86 13.90
CA VAL A 20 6.04 17.47 13.64
C VAL A 20 6.89 16.63 14.59
N LYS A 21 6.23 15.97 15.54
CA LYS A 21 6.85 15.06 16.49
C LYS A 21 6.26 13.68 16.36
N VAL A 22 7.11 12.66 16.24
CA VAL A 22 6.73 11.26 16.37
C VAL A 22 7.41 10.71 17.61
N ASP A 23 6.61 10.29 18.59
CA ASP A 23 7.07 9.68 19.84
C ASP A 23 6.62 8.23 19.84
N CYS A 24 7.55 7.29 19.81
CA CYS A 24 7.28 5.87 19.79
C CYS A 24 7.85 5.19 21.02
N LYS A 25 7.01 4.48 21.77
CA LYS A 25 7.40 3.71 22.94
C LYS A 25 7.16 2.25 22.65
N VAL A 26 8.22 1.45 22.59
CA VAL A 26 8.14 0.00 22.38
C VAL A 26 8.42 -0.69 23.70
N THR A 27 7.44 -1.41 24.23
CA THR A 27 7.62 -2.29 25.41
C THR A 27 7.27 -3.70 25.00
N SER A 28 8.22 -4.63 25.11
CA SER A 28 7.99 -6.04 24.81
C SER A 28 7.33 -6.26 23.45
N ARG A 29 7.96 -5.71 22.40
CA ARG A 29 7.49 -5.73 21.00
C ARG A 29 6.18 -4.97 20.72
N PHE A 30 5.53 -4.39 21.73
CA PHE A 30 4.32 -3.60 21.54
C PHE A 30 4.67 -2.12 21.39
N ALA A 31 4.48 -1.59 20.20
CA ALA A 31 4.78 -0.21 19.85
C ALA A 31 3.54 0.67 20.07
N HIS A 32 3.70 1.70 20.89
CA HIS A 32 2.74 2.78 21.09
C HIS A 32 3.30 4.06 20.46
N THR A 33 2.66 4.56 19.42
CA THR A 33 3.17 5.71 18.65
C THR A 33 2.20 6.88 18.72
N VAL A 34 2.72 8.05 19.11
CA VAL A 34 2.02 9.32 19.15
C VAL A 34 2.61 10.27 18.11
N MET A 35 1.81 10.64 17.12
CA MET A 35 2.16 11.62 16.10
C MET A 35 1.48 12.95 16.42
N THR A 36 2.28 13.99 16.66
CA THR A 36 1.80 15.34 16.97
C THR A 36 2.22 16.31 15.88
N THR A 37 1.26 16.99 15.25
CA THR A 37 1.50 18.02 14.23
C THR A 37 0.84 19.32 14.62
N LYS A 38 1.62 20.41 14.73
CA LYS A 38 1.09 21.76 15.00
C LYS A 38 1.20 22.61 13.75
N ALA A 39 0.09 23.19 13.32
CA ALA A 39 0.01 24.07 12.16
C ALA A 39 -0.55 25.44 12.55
N LEU A 40 0.01 26.50 11.99
CA LEU A 40 -0.42 27.89 12.16
C LEU A 40 -0.98 28.43 10.85
N ASN A 41 -2.22 28.92 10.89
CA ASN A 41 -2.77 29.73 9.81
C ASN A 41 -2.22 31.16 9.92
N LYS A 42 -1.27 31.52 9.07
CA LYS A 42 -0.68 32.87 9.00
C LYS A 42 -1.55 33.85 8.22
N ALA A 43 -2.60 33.42 7.53
CA ALA A 43 -3.46 34.32 6.78
C ALA A 43 -4.31 35.21 7.70
N ASN A 44 -4.82 36.30 7.13
CA ASN A 44 -5.80 37.17 7.79
C ASN A 44 -7.25 36.65 7.59
N VAL A 45 -7.41 35.46 7.00
CA VAL A 45 -8.70 34.80 6.75
C VAL A 45 -8.63 33.36 7.29
N SER A 46 -9.78 32.76 7.56
CA SER A 46 -9.82 31.34 7.92
C SER A 46 -9.41 30.48 6.73
N GLN A 47 -8.73 29.37 7.01
CA GLN A 47 -8.21 28.46 6.02
C GLN A 47 -8.41 27.01 6.42
N GLU A 48 -8.61 26.16 5.44
CA GLU A 48 -8.65 24.72 5.66
C GLU A 48 -7.22 24.20 5.83
N VAL A 49 -7.00 23.44 6.91
CA VAL A 49 -5.72 22.80 7.24
C VAL A 49 -5.90 21.30 7.14
N PHE A 50 -4.99 20.65 6.42
CA PHE A 50 -4.96 19.20 6.22
C PHE A 50 -3.95 18.54 7.15
N PHE A 51 -4.37 17.45 7.79
CA PHE A 51 -3.52 16.51 8.50
C PHE A 51 -3.55 15.18 7.77
N GLU A 52 -2.40 14.77 7.23
CA GLU A 52 -2.24 13.52 6.51
C GLU A 52 -1.07 12.74 7.08
N VAL A 53 -1.32 11.49 7.48
CA VAL A 53 -0.28 10.57 7.96
C VAL A 53 -0.53 9.17 7.39
N GLU A 54 0.55 8.42 7.19
CA GLU A 54 0.48 7.04 6.72
C GLU A 54 0.95 6.10 7.83
N LEU A 55 0.13 5.12 8.17
CA LEU A 55 0.32 4.22 9.32
C LEU A 55 0.46 2.77 8.83
N PRO A 56 1.22 1.90 9.52
CA PRO A 56 1.25 0.48 9.21
C PRO A 56 -0.14 -0.16 9.24
N LYS A 57 -0.44 -1.03 8.28
CA LYS A 57 -1.71 -1.77 8.23
C LYS A 57 -1.93 -2.70 9.42
N THR A 58 -0.86 -3.10 10.09
CA THR A 58 -0.88 -3.87 11.33
C THR A 58 -1.31 -3.00 12.51
N SER A 59 -1.12 -1.68 12.47
CA SER A 59 -1.49 -0.80 13.57
C SER A 59 -3.01 -0.60 13.72
N PHE A 60 -3.47 -0.42 14.96
CA PHE A 60 -4.81 0.08 15.27
C PHE A 60 -4.70 1.51 15.77
N ILE A 61 -5.51 2.42 15.22
CA ILE A 61 -5.68 3.76 15.77
C ILE A 61 -6.41 3.61 17.10
N THR A 62 -5.89 4.24 18.15
CA THR A 62 -6.44 4.20 19.52
C THR A 62 -6.96 5.55 19.98
N ASN A 63 -6.38 6.64 19.48
CA ASN A 63 -6.85 7.98 19.75
C ASN A 63 -6.57 8.90 18.56
N PHE A 64 -7.46 9.86 18.34
CA PHE A 64 -7.20 11.01 17.49
C PHE A 64 -7.86 12.21 18.15
N SER A 65 -7.08 13.27 18.36
CA SER A 65 -7.59 14.51 18.93
C SER A 65 -7.03 15.72 18.19
N MET A 66 -7.80 16.80 18.25
CA MET A 66 -7.40 18.09 17.71
C MET A 66 -7.56 19.17 18.78
N GLU A 67 -6.57 20.03 18.92
CA GLU A 67 -6.62 21.22 19.76
C GLU A 67 -6.81 22.45 18.86
N ILE A 68 -7.89 23.20 19.05
CA ILE A 68 -8.13 24.46 18.33
C ILE A 68 -8.47 25.51 19.38
N ASP A 69 -7.75 26.63 19.36
CA ASP A 69 -7.95 27.76 20.30
C ASP A 69 -8.00 27.33 21.79
N GLY A 70 -7.17 26.35 22.17
CA GLY A 70 -7.08 25.81 23.53
C GLY A 70 -8.21 24.84 23.93
N LYS A 71 -9.13 24.52 23.01
CA LYS A 71 -10.18 23.51 23.21
C LYS A 71 -9.76 22.19 22.54
N MET A 72 -9.76 21.12 23.33
CA MET A 72 -9.49 19.76 22.86
C MET A 72 -10.76 19.09 22.36
N TYR A 73 -10.68 18.48 21.17
CA TYR A 73 -11.73 17.66 20.58
C TYR A 73 -11.18 16.25 20.36
N THR A 74 -11.67 15.30 21.15
CA THR A 74 -11.20 13.91 21.15
C THR A 74 -12.16 13.01 20.38
N GLY A 75 -11.60 12.11 19.58
CA GLY A 75 -12.34 11.10 18.85
C GLY A 75 -12.92 10.02 19.75
N VAL A 76 -14.09 9.52 19.36
CA VAL A 76 -14.79 8.42 20.05
C VAL A 76 -14.92 7.25 19.10
N VAL A 77 -14.44 6.08 19.51
CA VAL A 77 -14.61 4.84 18.75
C VAL A 77 -16.05 4.35 18.87
N LYS A 78 -16.65 4.03 17.73
CA LYS A 78 -18.03 3.54 17.59
C LYS A 78 -18.06 2.33 16.67
N GLU A 79 -19.17 1.61 16.69
CA GLU A 79 -19.47 0.62 15.63
C GLU A 79 -19.40 1.27 14.24
N LYS A 80 -18.80 0.57 13.29
CA LYS A 80 -18.55 1.08 11.94
C LYS A 80 -19.82 1.59 11.25
N GLU A 81 -20.92 0.85 11.34
CA GLU A 81 -22.20 1.29 10.75
C GLU A 81 -22.75 2.57 11.39
N LYS A 82 -22.69 2.67 12.73
CA LYS A 82 -23.15 3.87 13.46
C LYS A 82 -22.30 5.10 13.12
N ALA A 83 -20.99 4.90 13.00
CA ALA A 83 -20.06 5.93 12.58
C ALA A 83 -20.38 6.38 11.14
N GLN A 84 -20.48 5.45 10.19
CA GLN A 84 -20.80 5.75 8.79
C GLN A 84 -22.11 6.53 8.64
N GLN A 85 -23.16 6.17 9.39
CA GLN A 85 -24.40 6.95 9.42
C GLN A 85 -24.19 8.39 9.89
N GLN A 86 -23.34 8.60 10.91
CA GLN A 86 -23.03 9.93 11.41
C GLN A 86 -22.25 10.76 10.37
N TYR A 87 -21.30 10.15 9.67
CA TYR A 87 -20.58 10.80 8.57
C TYR A 87 -21.47 11.12 7.39
N GLN A 88 -22.32 10.19 6.94
CA GLN A 88 -23.25 10.46 5.85
C GLN A 88 -24.16 11.64 6.18
N ARG A 89 -24.62 11.76 7.43
CA ARG A 89 -25.37 12.95 7.89
C ARG A 89 -24.54 14.22 7.82
N ALA A 90 -23.28 14.20 8.23
CA ALA A 90 -22.39 15.36 8.15
C ALA A 90 -22.10 15.78 6.70
N VAL A 91 -21.72 14.84 5.83
CA VAL A 91 -21.49 15.11 4.40
C VAL A 91 -22.76 15.63 3.71
N SER A 92 -23.92 15.02 3.98
CA SER A 92 -25.20 15.48 3.41
C SER A 92 -25.62 16.89 3.85
N SER A 93 -25.02 17.41 4.92
CA SER A 93 -25.22 18.78 5.39
C SER A 93 -24.14 19.75 4.92
N GLY A 94 -23.28 19.34 3.97
CA GLY A 94 -22.25 20.19 3.37
C GLY A 94 -21.05 20.45 4.29
N ARG A 95 -20.82 19.58 5.28
CA ARG A 95 -19.82 19.77 6.34
C ARG A 95 -18.53 19.01 6.07
N THR A 96 -17.48 19.41 6.78
CA THR A 96 -16.13 18.86 6.63
C THR A 96 -16.04 17.49 7.28
N ALA A 97 -15.44 16.52 6.57
CA ALA A 97 -15.35 15.14 7.01
C ALA A 97 -14.00 14.49 6.64
N GLY A 98 -13.39 13.80 7.60
CA GLY A 98 -12.13 13.06 7.45
C GLY A 98 -12.38 11.59 7.09
N LEU A 99 -11.41 10.96 6.45
CA LEU A 99 -11.51 9.58 5.97
C LEU A 99 -10.15 8.86 6.05
N VAL A 100 -10.17 7.56 6.34
CA VAL A 100 -9.02 6.66 6.14
C VAL A 100 -9.12 5.99 4.77
N LYS A 101 -8.01 6.00 4.01
CA LYS A 101 -7.86 5.35 2.70
C LYS A 101 -6.63 4.44 2.69
N ALA A 102 -6.53 3.53 1.73
CA ALA A 102 -5.34 2.69 1.58
C ALA A 102 -4.09 3.50 1.15
N SER A 103 -3.00 3.37 1.91
CA SER A 103 -1.62 3.88 1.77
C SER A 103 -0.61 2.98 1.05
N GLY A 104 -0.77 2.64 -0.23
CA GLY A 104 0.17 1.69 -0.87
C GLY A 104 0.14 0.27 -0.26
N ARG A 105 1.29 -0.42 -0.21
CA ARG A 105 1.35 -1.88 0.06
C ARG A 105 1.31 -2.28 1.53
N LYS A 106 1.93 -1.52 2.43
CA LYS A 106 2.03 -1.83 3.87
C LYS A 106 1.33 -0.79 4.76
N MET A 107 0.85 0.31 4.19
CA MET A 107 0.31 1.44 4.97
C MET A 107 -1.16 1.74 4.67
N GLU A 108 -1.76 2.54 5.54
CA GLU A 108 -3.06 3.19 5.42
C GLU A 108 -2.86 4.70 5.58
N LYS A 109 -3.48 5.50 4.71
CA LYS A 109 -3.50 6.95 4.80
C LYS A 109 -4.65 7.37 5.71
N PHE A 110 -4.33 8.00 6.83
CA PHE A 110 -5.26 8.75 7.63
C PHE A 110 -5.27 10.20 7.13
N SER A 111 -6.45 10.76 6.85
CA SER A 111 -6.56 12.14 6.36
C SER A 111 -7.74 12.86 7.01
N VAL A 112 -7.46 14.04 7.54
CA VAL A 112 -8.42 14.93 8.17
C VAL A 112 -8.20 16.34 7.63
N SER A 113 -9.28 17.08 7.38
CA SER A 113 -9.22 18.51 7.14
C SER A 113 -10.10 19.25 8.15
N VAL A 114 -9.69 20.45 8.53
CA VAL A 114 -10.45 21.30 9.45
C VAL A 114 -10.23 22.77 9.11
N ASN A 115 -11.29 23.58 9.25
CA ASN A 115 -11.20 25.02 9.07
C ASN A 115 -10.63 25.69 10.33
N VAL A 116 -9.52 26.41 10.16
CA VAL A 116 -8.78 27.11 11.22
C VAL A 116 -8.92 28.61 11.01
N ALA A 117 -9.31 29.33 12.06
CA ALA A 117 -9.49 30.78 12.01
C ALA A 117 -8.20 31.52 11.61
N ALA A 118 -8.37 32.75 11.14
CA ALA A 118 -7.25 33.63 10.81
C ALA A 118 -6.31 33.79 12.03
N LYS A 119 -4.99 33.70 11.81
CA LYS A 119 -3.97 33.83 12.87
C LYS A 119 -4.12 32.84 14.04
N SER A 120 -4.87 31.75 13.85
CA SER A 120 -5.03 30.68 14.84
C SER A 120 -4.18 29.45 14.47
N SER A 121 -3.94 28.60 15.46
CA SER A 121 -3.22 27.34 15.31
C SER A 121 -4.09 26.14 15.65
N VAL A 122 -3.80 25.03 15.00
CA VAL A 122 -4.36 23.72 15.33
C VAL A 122 -3.23 22.74 15.68
N THR A 123 -3.44 21.92 16.69
CA THR A 123 -2.58 20.77 17.00
C THR A 123 -3.34 19.48 16.74
N PHE A 124 -2.84 18.62 15.86
CA PHE A 124 -3.36 17.27 15.63
C PHE A 124 -2.53 16.27 16.42
N ILE A 125 -3.18 15.35 17.12
CA ILE A 125 -2.54 14.29 17.89
C ILE A 125 -3.19 12.97 17.50
N LEU A 126 -2.43 12.08 16.86
CA LEU A 126 -2.86 10.74 16.49
C LEU A 126 -2.06 9.72 17.30
N THR A 127 -2.74 8.78 17.93
CA THR A 127 -2.14 7.64 18.62
C THR A 127 -2.53 6.35 17.93
N HIS A 128 -1.54 5.50 17.64
CA HIS A 128 -1.76 4.16 17.14
C HIS A 128 -0.85 3.16 17.83
N GLU A 129 -1.29 1.91 17.87
CA GLU A 129 -0.58 0.83 18.52
C GLU A 129 -0.41 -0.36 17.57
N GLU A 130 0.73 -1.03 17.66
CA GLU A 130 1.09 -2.16 16.82
C GLU A 130 1.89 -3.19 17.62
N LEU A 131 1.59 -4.48 17.41
CA LEU A 131 2.48 -5.55 17.83
C LEU A 131 3.50 -5.84 16.71
N LEU A 132 4.77 -5.55 16.97
CA LEU A 132 5.85 -5.78 16.02
C LEU A 132 6.04 -7.28 15.78
N GLN A 133 5.99 -7.70 14.51
CA GLN A 133 6.17 -9.09 14.13
C GLN A 133 7.63 -9.36 13.78
N ARG A 134 8.20 -10.42 14.38
CA ARG A 134 9.54 -10.87 14.03
C ARG A 134 9.54 -11.59 12.69
N ARG A 135 10.35 -11.10 11.75
CA ARG A 135 10.62 -11.76 10.46
C ARG A 135 12.09 -11.62 10.12
N PHE A 136 12.66 -12.62 9.46
CA PHE A 136 14.08 -12.63 9.09
C PHE A 136 15.00 -12.32 10.29
N SER A 137 14.65 -12.86 11.46
CA SER A 137 15.38 -12.69 12.71
C SER A 137 15.47 -11.26 13.23
N LYS A 138 14.49 -10.41 12.91
CA LYS A 138 14.40 -9.03 13.43
C LYS A 138 12.97 -8.53 13.53
N TYR A 139 12.75 -7.56 14.41
CA TYR A 139 11.59 -6.68 14.39
C TYR A 139 11.92 -5.46 13.54
N GLU A 140 10.92 -4.90 12.85
CA GLU A 140 11.05 -3.70 12.02
C GLU A 140 9.92 -2.74 12.38
N LEU A 141 10.27 -1.59 12.96
CA LEU A 141 9.39 -0.45 13.16
C LEU A 141 9.57 0.50 11.97
N MET A 142 8.49 0.77 11.24
CA MET A 142 8.48 1.67 10.08
C MET A 142 7.66 2.92 10.40
N ILE A 143 8.29 4.09 10.32
CA ILE A 143 7.67 5.41 10.53
C ILE A 143 7.76 6.18 9.21
N ARG A 144 6.61 6.46 8.58
CA ARG A 144 6.57 7.27 7.35
C ARG A 144 6.32 8.73 7.67
N VAL A 145 7.20 9.60 7.16
CA VAL A 145 7.15 11.05 7.39
C VAL A 145 7.19 11.80 6.07
N LYS A 146 6.16 12.62 5.82
CA LYS A 146 5.99 13.41 4.59
C LYS A 146 5.40 14.80 4.90
N PRO A 147 6.14 15.68 5.60
CA PRO A 147 5.63 17.01 5.96
C PRO A 147 5.33 17.93 4.76
N LYS A 148 5.84 17.64 3.55
CA LYS A 148 5.71 18.42 2.30
C LYS A 148 6.27 19.86 2.34
N GLN A 149 6.58 20.38 3.52
CA GLN A 149 7.21 21.68 3.77
C GLN A 149 8.31 21.56 4.82
N LEU A 150 9.15 22.58 4.96
CA LEU A 150 10.11 22.69 6.05
C LEU A 150 9.37 22.87 7.38
N VAL A 151 9.84 22.21 8.44
CA VAL A 151 9.22 22.22 9.76
C VAL A 151 10.19 22.83 10.77
N GLN A 152 9.75 23.83 11.53
CA GLN A 152 10.61 24.52 12.51
C GLN A 152 11.18 23.54 13.55
N HIS A 153 10.32 22.64 14.06
CA HIS A 153 10.69 21.60 15.02
C HIS A 153 10.26 20.24 14.49
N PHE A 154 11.19 19.50 13.89
CA PHE A 154 10.97 18.12 13.47
C PHE A 154 11.72 17.18 14.41
N GLU A 155 11.02 16.16 14.91
CA GLU A 155 11.59 15.17 15.82
C GLU A 155 10.95 13.79 15.61
N ILE A 156 11.78 12.77 15.49
CA ILE A 156 11.38 11.36 15.66
C ILE A 156 12.15 10.84 16.87
N VAL A 157 11.44 10.29 17.84
CA VAL A 157 12.00 9.64 19.04
C VAL A 157 11.38 8.26 19.17
N ALA A 158 12.22 7.26 19.41
CA ALA A 158 11.79 5.91 19.74
C ALA A 158 12.55 5.38 20.96
N ASP A 159 11.79 5.06 22.00
CA ASP A 159 12.28 4.42 23.23
C ASP A 159 11.85 2.95 23.23
N ILE A 160 12.82 2.04 23.18
CA ILE A 160 12.61 0.60 23.16
C ILE A 160 13.04 0.01 24.49
N TYR A 161 12.16 -0.78 25.10
CA TYR A 161 12.44 -1.53 26.30
C TYR A 161 12.05 -3.01 26.16
N GLU A 162 13.03 -3.87 26.40
CA GLU A 162 12.91 -5.32 26.25
C GLU A 162 13.47 -6.03 27.49
N PRO A 163 12.61 -6.65 28.33
CA PRO A 163 13.03 -7.30 29.58
C PRO A 163 14.12 -8.36 29.45
N GLN A 164 14.16 -9.05 28.29
CA GLN A 164 15.15 -10.08 27.95
C GLN A 164 16.52 -9.51 27.57
N GLY A 165 16.59 -8.20 27.31
CA GLY A 165 17.75 -7.53 26.78
C GLY A 165 17.75 -7.43 25.26
N ILE A 166 18.44 -6.42 24.74
CA ILE A 166 18.49 -6.06 23.32
C ILE A 166 19.75 -6.67 22.71
N ALA A 167 19.59 -7.50 21.66
CA ALA A 167 20.71 -8.13 20.97
C ALA A 167 21.40 -7.15 19.99
N PHE A 168 20.60 -6.40 19.24
CA PHE A 168 21.07 -5.31 18.39
C PHE A 168 19.93 -4.32 18.12
N VAL A 169 20.28 -3.08 17.82
CA VAL A 169 19.38 -2.04 17.28
C VAL A 169 20.11 -1.32 16.16
N ASP A 170 19.40 -1.05 15.07
CA ASP A 170 19.85 -0.20 13.99
C ASP A 170 18.74 0.72 13.48
N ALA A 171 19.13 1.85 12.89
CA ALA A 171 18.19 2.86 12.39
C ALA A 171 18.69 3.47 11.08
N TYR A 172 17.81 3.56 10.10
CA TYR A 172 18.10 4.11 8.77
C TYR A 172 16.83 4.72 8.16
N GLY A 173 16.96 5.49 7.09
CA GLY A 173 15.79 6.03 6.40
C GLY A 173 16.02 6.27 4.92
N THR A 174 14.96 6.19 4.12
CA THR A 174 15.04 6.32 2.65
C THR A 174 15.43 7.74 2.21
N PHE A 175 15.18 8.73 3.06
CA PHE A 175 15.55 10.13 2.85
C PHE A 175 16.82 10.54 3.58
N ILE A 176 17.42 9.66 4.40
CA ILE A 176 18.63 9.97 5.16
C ILE A 176 19.84 9.85 4.23
N THR A 177 20.38 11.00 3.84
CA THR A 177 21.63 11.08 3.08
C THR A 177 22.84 10.89 3.99
N ASN A 178 24.02 10.72 3.41
CA ASN A 178 25.28 10.66 4.18
C ASN A 178 25.50 11.87 5.09
N GLU A 179 24.92 13.02 4.75
CA GLU A 179 25.00 14.25 5.55
C GLU A 179 24.05 14.25 6.75
N LEU A 180 22.92 13.53 6.64
CA LEU A 180 21.92 13.40 7.71
C LEU A 180 22.17 12.18 8.61
N LEU A 181 22.94 11.17 8.14
CA LEU A 181 23.28 9.99 8.95
C LEU A 181 23.81 10.33 10.35
N PRO A 182 24.71 11.32 10.55
CA PRO A 182 25.21 11.66 11.88
C PRO A 182 24.15 12.24 12.84
N LEU A 183 22.95 12.58 12.35
CA LEU A 183 21.84 13.09 13.16
C LEU A 183 20.96 11.99 13.74
N VAL A 184 21.17 10.75 13.31
CA VAL A 184 20.52 9.58 13.92
C VAL A 184 21.31 9.25 15.18
N ASP A 185 20.83 9.75 16.33
CA ASP A 185 21.40 9.41 17.62
C ASP A 185 20.82 8.09 18.12
N LYS A 186 21.69 7.24 18.65
CA LYS A 186 21.34 5.91 19.13
C LYS A 186 22.13 5.61 20.39
N THR A 187 21.43 5.48 21.50
CA THR A 187 22.01 4.99 22.76
C THR A 187 21.39 3.64 23.10
N VAL A 188 22.23 2.64 23.38
CA VAL A 188 21.78 1.27 23.68
C VAL A 188 22.43 0.85 24.99
N THR A 189 21.60 0.37 25.90
CA THR A 189 21.98 -0.32 27.13
C THR A 189 21.55 -1.78 27.04
N ASP A 190 21.72 -2.57 28.10
CA ASP A 190 21.31 -3.97 28.11
C ASP A 190 19.83 -4.17 27.73
N LYS A 191 18.91 -3.38 28.29
CA LYS A 191 17.46 -3.54 28.09
C LYS A 191 16.74 -2.38 27.43
N LYS A 192 17.40 -1.21 27.33
CA LYS A 192 16.82 0.02 26.79
C LYS A 192 17.60 0.47 25.56
N ALA A 193 16.90 0.90 24.52
CA ALA A 193 17.49 1.64 23.42
C ALA A 193 16.69 2.93 23.17
N HIS A 194 17.39 4.02 22.94
CA HIS A 194 16.82 5.29 22.54
C HIS A 194 17.36 5.65 21.17
N VAL A 195 16.46 5.89 20.22
CA VAL A 195 16.78 6.37 18.86
C VAL A 195 16.12 7.72 18.68
N SER A 196 16.87 8.73 18.27
CA SER A 196 16.32 10.04 17.93
C SER A 196 16.87 10.59 16.62
N PHE A 197 16.03 11.38 15.95
CA PHE A 197 16.37 12.09 14.72
C PHE A 197 15.65 13.44 14.70
N SER A 198 16.42 14.52 14.88
CA SER A 198 15.89 15.89 15.05
C SER A 198 16.65 16.92 14.20
N PRO A 199 16.48 16.89 12.87
CA PRO A 199 17.17 17.80 11.95
C PRO A 199 16.64 19.25 12.08
N THR A 200 17.58 20.19 12.10
CA THR A 200 17.31 21.63 12.00
C THR A 200 16.69 22.00 10.65
N LEU A 201 16.06 23.17 10.56
CA LEU A 201 15.50 23.68 9.30
C LEU A 201 16.49 23.64 8.13
N ASP A 202 17.75 24.00 8.35
CA ASP A 202 18.75 24.03 7.27
C ASP A 202 19.16 22.62 6.83
N GLN A 203 19.19 21.64 7.75
CA GLN A 203 19.43 20.23 7.44
C GLN A 203 18.24 19.59 6.71
N GLN A 204 17.03 20.10 6.92
CA GLN A 204 15.85 19.65 6.18
C GLN A 204 15.84 20.15 4.73
N ARG A 205 16.52 21.25 4.38
CA ARG A 205 16.43 21.84 3.03
C ARG A 205 17.02 20.93 1.96
N LYS A 206 16.29 20.76 0.84
CA LYS A 206 16.81 20.10 -0.37
C LYS A 206 18.00 20.84 -0.99
N CYS A 207 18.04 22.17 -0.85
CA CYS A 207 19.06 23.02 -1.43
C CYS A 207 19.13 24.38 -0.72
N THR A 208 20.27 25.08 -0.85
CA THR A 208 20.63 26.27 -0.07
C THR A 208 19.61 27.43 -0.14
N GLU A 209 18.82 27.52 -1.21
CA GLU A 209 17.88 28.62 -1.44
C GLU A 209 16.45 28.18 -1.79
N CYS A 210 16.09 26.92 -1.53
CA CYS A 210 14.72 26.44 -1.76
C CYS A 210 13.95 26.17 -0.47
N ASP A 211 12.64 26.15 -0.61
CA ASP A 211 11.66 25.87 0.44
C ASP A 211 11.27 24.39 0.51
N GLY A 212 11.85 23.54 -0.35
CA GLY A 212 11.62 22.09 -0.36
C GLY A 212 12.37 21.36 0.76
N THR A 213 11.73 20.35 1.34
CA THR A 213 12.29 19.49 2.41
C THR A 213 12.80 18.14 1.88
N LEU A 214 13.95 17.66 2.35
CA LEU A 214 14.49 16.32 2.10
C LEU A 214 13.67 15.24 2.80
N ILE A 215 12.93 15.60 3.86
CA ILE A 215 12.13 14.64 4.64
C ILE A 215 10.89 14.27 3.83
N ASP A 216 11.01 13.17 3.08
CA ASP A 216 9.93 12.54 2.34
C ASP A 216 10.25 11.05 2.17
N GLY A 217 9.71 10.22 3.06
CA GLY A 217 9.88 8.78 2.98
C GLY A 217 9.77 8.06 4.32
N ASP A 218 10.51 6.97 4.45
CA ASP A 218 10.42 6.01 5.55
C ASP A 218 11.65 6.07 6.45
N PHE A 219 11.41 6.08 7.76
CA PHE A 219 12.40 5.90 8.81
C PHE A 219 12.18 4.51 9.43
N PHE A 220 13.22 3.69 9.45
CA PHE A 220 13.20 2.31 9.92
C PHE A 220 14.05 2.18 11.17
N ILE A 221 13.50 1.48 12.16
CA ILE A 221 14.26 0.97 13.30
C ILE A 221 14.14 -0.54 13.29
N THR A 222 15.28 -1.23 13.19
CA THR A 222 15.34 -2.69 13.23
C THR A 222 16.07 -3.15 14.47
N TYR A 223 15.53 -4.13 15.17
CA TYR A 223 16.15 -4.67 16.37
C TYR A 223 15.81 -6.14 16.57
N ASP A 224 16.55 -6.83 17.44
CA ASP A 224 16.14 -8.12 17.99
C ASP A 224 16.50 -8.16 19.48
N VAL A 225 15.91 -9.11 20.20
CA VAL A 225 16.17 -9.34 21.62
C VAL A 225 17.15 -10.49 21.83
N ASN A 226 17.76 -10.54 23.01
CA ASN A 226 18.44 -11.75 23.47
C ASN A 226 17.41 -12.88 23.63
N ARG A 227 17.76 -14.08 23.15
CA ARG A 227 16.83 -15.20 23.10
C ARG A 227 17.26 -16.29 24.07
N PRO A 228 16.42 -16.63 25.07
CA PRO A 228 16.74 -17.71 25.97
C PRO A 228 16.67 -19.06 25.22
N HIS A 229 17.31 -20.08 25.79
CA HIS A 229 17.28 -21.45 25.27
C HIS A 229 16.23 -22.32 25.98
N ASP A 230 15.34 -21.68 26.75
CA ASP A 230 14.39 -22.34 27.64
C ASP A 230 12.93 -22.24 27.12
N ILE A 231 11.97 -22.15 28.06
CA ILE A 231 10.55 -21.99 27.77
C ILE A 231 10.22 -20.73 26.97
N GLY A 232 11.12 -19.77 26.81
CA GLY A 232 10.84 -18.49 26.15
C GLY A 232 10.63 -17.37 27.17
N ASP A 233 10.12 -16.23 26.69
CA ASP A 233 9.88 -15.04 27.51
C ASP A 233 8.41 -14.96 27.91
N ILE A 234 8.10 -15.14 29.20
CA ILE A 234 6.75 -14.96 29.74
C ILE A 234 6.71 -13.76 30.66
N GLN A 235 5.80 -12.85 30.34
CA GLN A 235 5.59 -11.61 31.08
C GLN A 235 4.17 -11.61 31.62
N ILE A 236 4.03 -11.54 32.94
CA ILE A 236 2.74 -11.54 33.63
C ILE A 236 2.59 -10.23 34.39
N VAL A 237 1.57 -9.44 34.02
CA VAL A 237 1.28 -8.11 34.58
C VAL A 237 -0.23 -7.94 34.72
N ASN A 238 -0.69 -7.51 35.90
CA ASN A 238 -2.08 -7.15 36.18
C ASN A 238 -3.13 -8.21 35.78
N GLY A 239 -2.80 -9.50 35.94
CA GLY A 239 -3.71 -10.60 35.60
C GLY A 239 -3.75 -10.94 34.11
N TYR A 240 -2.86 -10.38 33.31
CA TYR A 240 -2.67 -10.73 31.90
C TYR A 240 -1.25 -11.24 31.69
N PHE A 241 -1.08 -12.17 30.76
CA PHE A 241 0.23 -12.65 30.38
C PHE A 241 0.44 -12.66 28.87
N VAL A 242 1.70 -12.58 28.49
CA VAL A 242 2.18 -12.75 27.11
C VAL A 242 3.39 -13.66 27.15
N HIS A 243 3.41 -14.67 26.29
CA HIS A 243 4.44 -15.67 26.13
C HIS A 243 5.02 -15.57 24.71
N PHE A 244 6.27 -15.13 24.60
CA PHE A 244 7.05 -15.09 23.36
C PHE A 244 7.96 -16.32 23.27
N PHE A 245 7.81 -17.10 22.20
CA PHE A 245 8.53 -18.35 22.00
C PHE A 245 9.24 -18.38 20.65
N ALA A 246 10.57 -18.34 20.72
CA ALA A 246 11.46 -18.49 19.57
C ALA A 246 12.85 -18.95 20.06
N PRO A 247 12.98 -20.23 20.43
CA PRO A 247 14.24 -20.82 20.90
C PRO A 247 15.34 -20.67 19.84
N ALA A 248 16.52 -20.25 20.27
CA ALA A 248 17.69 -20.13 19.40
C ALA A 248 18.36 -21.49 19.16
N ASN A 249 19.12 -21.60 18.06
CA ASN A 249 20.02 -22.73 17.76
C ASN A 249 19.34 -24.11 17.58
N LEU A 250 18.04 -24.15 17.24
CA LEU A 250 17.40 -25.41 16.85
C LEU A 250 17.85 -25.86 15.46
N PRO A 251 18.06 -27.18 15.25
CA PRO A 251 18.33 -27.71 13.92
C PRO A 251 17.10 -27.53 13.01
N ARG A 252 17.34 -27.25 11.74
CA ARG A 252 16.28 -27.22 10.73
C ARG A 252 15.71 -28.62 10.50
N VAL A 253 14.39 -28.70 10.37
CA VAL A 253 13.68 -29.90 9.91
C VAL A 253 13.61 -29.87 8.38
N PRO A 254 14.09 -30.92 7.67
CA PRO A 254 13.94 -31.02 6.23
C PRO A 254 12.47 -31.12 5.82
N LYS A 255 12.18 -30.69 4.59
CA LYS A 255 10.82 -30.59 4.07
C LYS A 255 10.68 -31.22 2.68
N MET A 256 9.46 -31.68 2.42
CA MET A 256 8.96 -32.01 1.10
C MET A 256 8.08 -30.86 0.62
N VAL A 257 8.47 -30.18 -0.46
CA VAL A 257 7.74 -29.01 -0.98
C VAL A 257 7.25 -29.22 -2.41
N VAL A 258 5.96 -29.03 -2.64
CA VAL A 258 5.39 -28.98 -4.00
C VAL A 258 5.06 -27.55 -4.36
N PHE A 259 5.68 -27.05 -5.43
CA PHE A 259 5.35 -25.76 -6.04
C PHE A 259 4.24 -25.95 -7.06
N VAL A 260 3.08 -25.33 -6.84
CA VAL A 260 1.91 -25.40 -7.73
C VAL A 260 1.75 -24.02 -8.37
N ILE A 261 2.12 -23.90 -9.64
CA ILE A 261 2.33 -22.62 -10.33
C ILE A 261 1.33 -22.45 -11.46
N ASP A 262 0.57 -21.36 -11.41
CA ASP A 262 -0.35 -20.97 -12.47
C ASP A 262 0.42 -20.56 -13.74
N ASN A 263 0.06 -21.14 -14.88
CA ASN A 263 0.51 -20.72 -16.22
C ASN A 263 -0.63 -20.38 -17.17
N SER A 264 -1.79 -20.00 -16.64
CA SER A 264 -2.94 -19.49 -17.39
C SER A 264 -2.63 -18.21 -18.18
N TYR A 265 -3.43 -17.92 -19.21
CA TYR A 265 -3.21 -16.75 -20.07
C TYR A 265 -3.12 -15.38 -19.34
N SER A 266 -3.67 -15.24 -18.14
CA SER A 266 -3.54 -14.01 -17.33
C SER A 266 -2.10 -13.76 -16.84
N MET A 267 -1.29 -14.81 -16.72
CA MET A 267 0.11 -14.74 -16.31
C MET A 267 1.05 -14.19 -17.40
N VAL A 268 0.55 -13.90 -18.60
CA VAL A 268 1.38 -13.43 -19.72
C VAL A 268 2.16 -12.14 -19.40
N GLY A 269 3.40 -12.05 -19.87
CA GLY A 269 4.26 -10.87 -19.70
C GLY A 269 5.06 -10.92 -18.40
N ASN A 270 5.08 -9.81 -17.66
CA ASN A 270 5.93 -9.64 -16.48
C ASN A 270 5.63 -10.66 -15.38
N LYS A 271 4.35 -11.02 -15.16
CA LYS A 271 3.96 -11.99 -14.13
C LYS A 271 4.69 -13.33 -14.31
N MET A 272 4.57 -13.97 -15.47
CA MET A 272 5.29 -15.22 -15.75
C MET A 272 6.81 -15.04 -15.75
N ALA A 273 7.34 -13.93 -16.28
CA ALA A 273 8.77 -13.68 -16.27
C ALA A 273 9.33 -13.59 -14.84
N GLN A 274 8.65 -12.85 -13.96
CA GLN A 274 9.01 -12.66 -12.56
C GLN A 274 8.80 -13.93 -11.73
N THR A 275 7.73 -14.69 -12.00
CA THR A 275 7.51 -16.01 -11.38
C THR A 275 8.64 -16.97 -11.72
N LYS A 276 9.07 -17.04 -12.99
CA LYS A 276 10.20 -17.89 -13.41
C LYS A 276 11.50 -17.49 -12.74
N GLU A 277 11.79 -16.19 -12.67
CA GLU A 277 12.99 -15.64 -12.02
C GLU A 277 13.02 -16.01 -10.53
N ALA A 278 11.92 -15.76 -9.81
CA ALA A 278 11.81 -16.07 -8.40
C ALA A 278 11.89 -17.57 -8.13
N LEU A 279 11.14 -18.39 -8.87
CA LEU A 279 11.15 -19.84 -8.71
C LEU A 279 12.53 -20.42 -9.02
N GLY A 280 13.20 -19.94 -10.06
CA GLY A 280 14.58 -20.32 -10.37
C GLY A 280 15.54 -20.02 -9.21
N THR A 281 15.40 -18.85 -8.58
CA THR A 281 16.19 -18.46 -7.40
C THR A 281 15.88 -19.33 -6.20
N ILE A 282 14.60 -19.53 -5.87
CA ILE A 282 14.13 -20.37 -4.76
C ILE A 282 14.65 -21.80 -4.89
N LEU A 283 14.59 -22.39 -6.10
CA LEU A 283 15.11 -23.73 -6.35
C LEU A 283 16.62 -23.83 -6.05
N GLY A 284 17.38 -22.77 -6.37
CA GLY A 284 18.82 -22.70 -6.09
C GLY A 284 19.17 -22.57 -4.61
N GLU A 285 18.22 -22.17 -3.77
CA GLU A 285 18.39 -22.00 -2.33
C GLU A 285 17.85 -23.18 -1.50
N LEU A 286 17.27 -24.19 -2.15
CA LEU A 286 16.83 -25.42 -1.48
C LEU A 286 18.04 -26.16 -0.88
N PRO A 287 18.06 -26.42 0.44
CA PRO A 287 19.08 -27.26 1.04
C PRO A 287 19.00 -28.71 0.53
N GLU A 288 20.14 -29.38 0.41
CA GLU A 288 20.25 -30.66 -0.30
C GLU A 288 19.37 -31.79 0.30
N ASP A 289 19.09 -31.71 1.59
CA ASP A 289 18.26 -32.67 2.33
C ASP A 289 16.74 -32.52 2.07
N ASP A 290 16.31 -31.46 1.37
CA ASP A 290 14.92 -31.28 0.95
C ASP A 290 14.54 -32.13 -0.26
N TYR A 291 13.25 -32.34 -0.41
CA TYR A 291 12.63 -32.94 -1.59
C TYR A 291 11.63 -31.98 -2.20
N PHE A 292 11.59 -31.90 -3.52
CA PHE A 292 10.69 -30.97 -4.20
C PHE A 292 10.05 -31.55 -5.46
N ALA A 293 8.92 -30.95 -5.84
CA ALA A 293 8.29 -31.16 -7.13
C ALA A 293 7.70 -29.84 -7.65
N ILE A 294 7.49 -29.77 -8.97
CA ILE A 294 6.91 -28.62 -9.65
C ILE A 294 5.71 -29.11 -10.46
N ILE A 295 4.54 -28.55 -10.14
CA ILE A 295 3.30 -28.69 -10.89
C ILE A 295 3.00 -27.34 -11.51
N VAL A 296 2.74 -27.33 -12.81
CA VAL A 296 2.34 -26.13 -13.54
C VAL A 296 0.92 -26.35 -14.05
N PHE A 297 0.01 -25.41 -13.82
CA PHE A 297 -1.41 -25.61 -14.10
C PHE A 297 -2.05 -24.46 -14.88
N SER A 298 -2.92 -24.85 -15.80
CA SER A 298 -3.76 -23.98 -16.60
C SER A 298 -5.12 -24.66 -16.83
N THR A 299 -5.57 -24.94 -18.07
CA THR A 299 -6.76 -25.80 -18.31
C THR A 299 -6.53 -27.24 -17.85
N THR A 300 -5.27 -27.68 -17.84
CA THR A 300 -4.81 -28.96 -17.30
C THR A 300 -3.56 -28.68 -16.47
N PHE A 301 -2.99 -29.69 -15.81
CA PHE A 301 -1.69 -29.55 -15.16
C PHE A 301 -0.63 -30.45 -15.80
N VAL A 302 0.62 -30.03 -15.67
CA VAL A 302 1.82 -30.77 -16.07
C VAL A 302 2.76 -30.83 -14.88
N VAL A 303 3.33 -32.01 -14.65
CA VAL A 303 4.29 -32.22 -13.57
C VAL A 303 5.68 -32.38 -14.19
N TRP A 304 6.68 -31.70 -13.64
CA TRP A 304 8.07 -31.81 -14.12
C TRP A 304 8.59 -33.25 -14.06
N ARG A 305 8.33 -33.95 -12.94
CA ARG A 305 8.66 -35.36 -12.70
C ARG A 305 7.54 -36.05 -11.92
N PRO A 306 7.24 -37.34 -12.15
CA PRO A 306 6.13 -38.03 -11.49
C PRO A 306 6.38 -38.40 -10.02
N TYR A 307 7.48 -37.92 -9.42
CA TYR A 307 7.87 -38.15 -8.04
C TYR A 307 8.61 -36.92 -7.49
N LEU A 308 8.66 -36.79 -6.16
CA LEU A 308 9.49 -35.77 -5.50
C LEU A 308 10.97 -36.09 -5.66
N SER A 309 11.75 -35.10 -6.09
CA SER A 309 13.19 -35.22 -6.29
C SER A 309 13.96 -34.60 -5.12
N LYS A 310 15.01 -35.27 -4.64
CA LYS A 310 15.95 -34.69 -3.66
C LYS A 310 16.62 -33.45 -4.27
N ALA A 311 16.83 -32.40 -3.49
CA ALA A 311 17.43 -31.13 -3.89
C ALA A 311 18.95 -31.18 -4.12
N THR A 312 19.44 -32.23 -4.79
CA THR A 312 20.82 -32.32 -5.27
C THR A 312 21.09 -31.25 -6.33
N GLU A 313 22.34 -30.80 -6.46
CA GLU A 313 22.74 -29.80 -7.46
C GLU A 313 22.29 -30.14 -8.90
N GLU A 314 22.35 -31.42 -9.29
CA GLU A 314 21.89 -31.91 -10.60
C GLU A 314 20.38 -31.72 -10.80
N ASN A 315 19.56 -32.26 -9.89
CA ASN A 315 18.11 -32.10 -9.92
C ASN A 315 17.67 -30.63 -9.87
N VAL A 316 18.35 -29.78 -9.09
CA VAL A 316 18.06 -28.34 -9.02
C VAL A 316 18.33 -27.66 -10.36
N LYS A 317 19.47 -27.94 -11.01
CA LYS A 317 19.78 -27.40 -12.34
C LYS A 317 18.76 -27.83 -13.38
N GLU A 318 18.40 -29.12 -13.41
CA GLU A 318 17.37 -29.61 -14.33
C GLU A 318 16.01 -28.96 -14.10
N ALA A 319 15.61 -28.75 -12.85
CA ALA A 319 14.39 -28.04 -12.51
C ALA A 319 14.43 -26.57 -12.94
N GLN A 320 15.56 -25.88 -12.75
CA GLN A 320 15.74 -24.51 -13.23
C GLN A 320 15.64 -24.42 -14.76
N GLU A 321 16.20 -25.38 -15.50
CA GLU A 321 16.01 -25.45 -16.96
C GLU A 321 14.55 -25.70 -17.33
N TYR A 322 13.84 -26.59 -16.62
CA TYR A 322 12.40 -26.79 -16.83
C TYR A 322 11.60 -25.50 -16.60
N VAL A 323 11.87 -24.76 -15.52
CA VAL A 323 11.17 -23.50 -15.21
C VAL A 323 11.30 -22.47 -16.34
N LYS A 324 12.47 -22.38 -16.98
CA LYS A 324 12.67 -21.49 -18.14
C LYS A 324 11.74 -21.83 -19.30
N THR A 325 11.41 -23.10 -19.48
CA THR A 325 10.54 -23.61 -20.57
C THR A 325 9.03 -23.42 -20.33
N ILE A 326 8.60 -23.00 -19.13
CA ILE A 326 7.16 -22.87 -18.84
C ILE A 326 6.51 -21.86 -19.79
N GLU A 327 5.57 -22.32 -20.62
CA GLU A 327 4.80 -21.44 -21.49
C GLU A 327 3.44 -21.12 -20.88
N VAL A 328 2.91 -19.95 -21.24
CA VAL A 328 1.60 -19.50 -20.79
C VAL A 328 0.53 -20.08 -21.72
N ILE A 329 -0.47 -20.77 -21.18
CA ILE A 329 -1.50 -21.45 -21.95
C ILE A 329 -2.80 -21.55 -21.15
N GLY A 330 -3.95 -21.60 -21.82
CA GLY A 330 -5.21 -22.08 -21.24
C GLY A 330 -5.84 -21.21 -20.13
N GLY A 331 -6.77 -21.85 -19.41
CA GLY A 331 -7.52 -21.32 -18.26
C GLY A 331 -6.85 -21.67 -16.93
N THR A 332 -7.63 -21.85 -15.85
CA THR A 332 -7.14 -21.96 -14.46
C THR A 332 -7.84 -23.09 -13.68
N GLU A 333 -7.40 -24.32 -13.87
CA GLU A 333 -7.82 -25.56 -13.18
C GLU A 333 -6.92 -25.79 -11.95
N LEU A 334 -7.21 -25.01 -10.91
CA LEU A 334 -6.46 -25.01 -9.65
C LEU A 334 -6.74 -26.27 -8.82
N HIS A 335 -7.97 -26.77 -8.84
CA HIS A 335 -8.40 -27.84 -7.94
C HIS A 335 -7.65 -29.13 -8.23
N ASP A 336 -7.71 -29.63 -9.47
CA ASP A 336 -7.11 -30.93 -9.79
C ASP A 336 -5.58 -30.91 -9.65
N ALA A 337 -4.93 -29.79 -9.99
CA ALA A 337 -3.49 -29.59 -9.78
C ALA A 337 -3.09 -29.66 -8.30
N THR A 338 -3.90 -29.02 -7.44
CA THR A 338 -3.67 -29.01 -5.98
C THR A 338 -3.86 -30.40 -5.39
N ILE A 339 -4.94 -31.11 -5.75
CA ILE A 339 -5.19 -32.50 -5.32
C ILE A 339 -4.03 -33.41 -5.74
N HIS A 340 -3.53 -33.27 -6.97
CA HIS A 340 -2.40 -34.06 -7.43
C HIS A 340 -1.12 -33.80 -6.61
N GLY A 341 -0.85 -32.54 -6.26
CA GLY A 341 0.27 -32.19 -5.38
C GLY A 341 0.16 -32.84 -4.00
N VAL A 342 -1.05 -32.91 -3.43
CA VAL A 342 -1.33 -33.61 -2.17
C VAL A 342 -1.03 -35.11 -2.30
N GLU A 343 -1.50 -35.73 -3.38
CA GLU A 343 -1.24 -37.14 -3.66
C GLU A 343 0.25 -37.45 -3.79
N MET A 344 1.02 -36.58 -4.46
CA MET A 344 2.48 -36.73 -4.58
C MET A 344 3.18 -36.74 -3.22
N LEU A 345 2.82 -35.79 -2.34
CA LEU A 345 3.39 -35.71 -0.98
C LEU A 345 3.10 -36.99 -0.17
N TYR A 346 1.85 -37.46 -0.18
CA TYR A 346 1.50 -38.69 0.53
C TYR A 346 2.05 -39.96 -0.12
N ALA A 347 2.20 -39.99 -1.44
CA ALA A 347 2.83 -41.12 -2.12
C ALA A 347 4.31 -41.25 -1.71
N ALA A 348 5.02 -40.13 -1.60
CA ALA A 348 6.43 -40.14 -1.18
C ALA A 348 6.60 -40.67 0.26
N GLN A 349 5.73 -40.26 1.19
CA GLN A 349 5.73 -40.79 2.56
C GLN A 349 5.38 -42.28 2.62
N ARG A 350 4.33 -42.71 1.91
CA ARG A 350 3.86 -44.12 1.91
C ARG A 350 4.89 -45.07 1.28
N ASN A 351 5.51 -44.66 0.18
CA ASN A 351 6.47 -45.48 -0.55
C ASN A 351 7.87 -45.47 0.09
N GLY A 352 8.12 -44.61 1.08
CA GLY A 352 9.43 -44.48 1.73
C GLY A 352 10.52 -43.92 0.82
N THR A 353 10.15 -43.19 -0.24
CA THR A 353 11.11 -42.55 -1.15
C THR A 353 11.78 -41.32 -0.54
N ALA A 354 11.26 -40.83 0.59
CA ALA A 354 11.87 -39.80 1.42
C ALA A 354 11.68 -40.15 2.92
N PRO A 355 12.56 -39.64 3.81
CA PRO A 355 12.47 -39.85 5.25
C PRO A 355 11.10 -39.46 5.84
N LYS A 356 10.64 -40.19 6.87
CA LYS A 356 9.31 -40.01 7.47
C LYS A 356 9.15 -38.70 8.24
N ASN A 357 10.21 -38.18 8.84
CA ASN A 357 10.19 -37.02 9.73
C ASN A 357 10.39 -35.70 8.97
N MET A 358 9.73 -35.54 7.83
CA MET A 358 9.81 -34.32 7.02
C MET A 358 8.51 -33.54 7.09
N VAL A 359 8.63 -32.22 7.10
CA VAL A 359 7.50 -31.31 6.96
C VAL A 359 6.94 -31.41 5.54
N LEU A 360 5.62 -31.55 5.41
CA LEU A 360 4.94 -31.50 4.11
C LEU A 360 4.42 -30.10 3.84
N MET A 361 4.82 -29.54 2.70
CA MET A 361 4.52 -28.16 2.33
C MET A 361 4.03 -28.09 0.88
N MET A 362 3.07 -27.20 0.64
CA MET A 362 2.64 -26.82 -0.69
C MET A 362 2.65 -25.30 -0.83
N ILE A 363 3.20 -24.79 -1.92
CA ILE A 363 3.18 -23.35 -2.25
C ILE A 363 2.40 -23.18 -3.56
N LEU A 364 1.24 -22.56 -3.47
CA LEU A 364 0.32 -22.33 -4.58
C LEU A 364 0.37 -20.88 -5.02
N LEU A 365 0.76 -20.62 -6.27
CA LEU A 365 0.81 -19.28 -6.87
C LEU A 365 -0.22 -19.18 -7.99
N THR A 366 -1.08 -18.15 -7.94
CA THR A 366 -2.08 -17.85 -8.97
C THR A 366 -2.36 -16.35 -9.06
N ASP A 367 -2.69 -15.87 -10.26
CA ASP A 367 -3.12 -14.48 -10.51
C ASP A 367 -4.61 -14.34 -10.82
N GLY A 368 -5.36 -15.45 -10.79
CA GLY A 368 -6.74 -15.53 -11.23
C GLY A 368 -7.70 -16.07 -10.17
N GLN A 369 -8.97 -16.21 -10.58
CA GLN A 369 -9.94 -16.98 -9.81
C GLN A 369 -9.85 -18.46 -10.21
N PRO A 370 -10.11 -19.40 -9.29
CA PRO A 370 -10.32 -20.80 -9.68
C PRO A 370 -11.46 -20.85 -10.69
N ASN A 371 -11.27 -21.46 -11.86
CA ASN A 371 -12.32 -21.48 -12.87
C ASN A 371 -13.55 -22.25 -12.38
N GLN A 372 -14.67 -21.51 -12.29
CA GLN A 372 -15.93 -21.96 -11.71
C GLN A 372 -16.82 -22.61 -12.77
N TYR A 373 -16.61 -23.90 -13.07
CA TYR A 373 -17.70 -24.82 -13.46
C TYR A 373 -17.15 -26.26 -13.60
N PRO A 374 -17.78 -27.30 -13.00
CA PRO A 374 -19.04 -27.29 -12.26
C PRO A 374 -18.90 -27.02 -10.74
N ARG A 375 -17.67 -26.89 -10.21
CA ARG A 375 -17.44 -26.74 -8.75
C ARG A 375 -17.56 -25.28 -8.30
N SER A 376 -18.22 -25.06 -7.18
CA SER A 376 -18.23 -23.78 -6.46
C SER A 376 -16.94 -23.60 -5.63
N LEU A 377 -16.62 -22.35 -5.27
CA LEU A 377 -15.43 -22.06 -4.44
C LEU A 377 -15.44 -22.82 -3.09
N PRO A 378 -16.57 -22.90 -2.34
CA PRO A 378 -16.61 -23.68 -1.11
C PRO A 378 -16.40 -25.18 -1.32
N GLU A 379 -16.88 -25.74 -2.44
CA GLU A 379 -16.65 -27.15 -2.77
C GLU A 379 -15.17 -27.43 -3.08
N ILE A 380 -14.50 -26.51 -3.77
CA ILE A 380 -13.06 -26.61 -4.04
C ILE A 380 -12.27 -26.57 -2.72
N GLN A 381 -12.58 -25.61 -1.84
CA GLN A 381 -11.94 -25.48 -0.52
C GLN A 381 -12.15 -26.74 0.33
N GLU A 382 -13.38 -27.24 0.37
CA GLU A 382 -13.74 -28.43 1.14
C GLU A 382 -13.04 -29.68 0.63
N SER A 383 -12.99 -29.86 -0.70
CA SER A 383 -12.30 -30.97 -1.34
C SER A 383 -10.81 -30.97 -1.03
N ILE A 384 -10.13 -29.82 -1.20
CA ILE A 384 -8.71 -29.67 -0.92
C ILE A 384 -8.42 -29.87 0.57
N ARG A 385 -9.23 -29.29 1.46
CA ARG A 385 -9.10 -29.45 2.92
C ARG A 385 -9.17 -30.93 3.33
N LYS A 386 -10.14 -31.67 2.80
CA LYS A 386 -10.27 -33.11 3.04
C LYS A 386 -9.09 -33.91 2.50
N ALA A 387 -8.58 -33.54 1.32
CA ALA A 387 -7.42 -34.19 0.76
C ALA A 387 -6.17 -33.93 1.61
N ILE A 388 -5.95 -32.70 2.09
CA ILE A 388 -4.81 -32.32 2.92
C ILE A 388 -4.87 -32.97 4.31
N ASP A 389 -6.06 -33.17 4.88
CA ASP A 389 -6.26 -33.90 6.14
C ASP A 389 -5.40 -33.38 7.31
N GLY A 390 -5.15 -32.07 7.34
CA GLY A 390 -4.36 -31.38 8.37
C GLY A 390 -2.84 -31.64 8.36
N ASN A 391 -2.32 -32.50 7.47
CA ASN A 391 -0.91 -32.91 7.50
C ASN A 391 0.01 -32.05 6.62
N ILE A 392 -0.54 -31.37 5.61
CA ILE A 392 0.21 -30.53 4.68
C ILE A 392 -0.07 -29.06 5.00
N THR A 393 0.98 -28.24 5.09
CA THR A 393 0.84 -26.79 5.18
C THR A 393 0.71 -26.20 3.78
N LEU A 394 -0.42 -25.57 3.47
CA LEU A 394 -0.65 -24.92 2.16
C LEU A 394 -0.51 -23.40 2.27
N PHE A 395 0.48 -22.88 1.55
CA PHE A 395 0.74 -21.45 1.42
C PHE A 395 0.20 -20.92 0.10
N GLY A 396 -0.54 -19.81 0.17
CA GLY A 396 -1.10 -19.13 -1.01
C GLY A 396 -0.28 -17.90 -1.41
N LEU A 397 -0.05 -17.72 -2.70
CA LEU A 397 0.57 -16.54 -3.29
C LEU A 397 -0.40 -15.93 -4.31
N ALA A 398 -1.07 -14.85 -3.91
CA ALA A 398 -2.01 -14.11 -4.74
C ALA A 398 -1.23 -13.09 -5.59
N PHE A 399 -0.94 -13.42 -6.85
CA PHE A 399 -0.18 -12.54 -7.73
C PHE A 399 -1.10 -11.48 -8.33
N GLY A 400 -0.86 -10.23 -7.96
CA GLY A 400 -1.55 -9.08 -8.49
C GLY A 400 -2.84 -8.77 -7.78
N ASN A 401 -3.56 -7.80 -8.34
CA ASN A 401 -4.84 -7.41 -7.77
C ASN A 401 -5.97 -8.30 -8.24
N ASP A 402 -5.85 -8.96 -9.41
CA ASP A 402 -6.88 -9.81 -10.05
C ASP A 402 -7.08 -11.18 -9.38
N ALA A 403 -6.10 -11.66 -8.62
CA ALA A 403 -6.21 -12.87 -7.81
C ALA A 403 -7.34 -12.78 -6.77
N ASP A 404 -8.05 -13.89 -6.55
CA ASP A 404 -9.06 -14.02 -5.50
C ASP A 404 -8.39 -14.25 -4.13
N TYR A 405 -8.01 -13.14 -3.48
CA TYR A 405 -7.31 -13.19 -2.20
C TYR A 405 -8.18 -13.82 -1.11
N GLY A 406 -9.49 -13.55 -1.07
CA GLY A 406 -10.40 -14.10 -0.04
C GLY A 406 -10.50 -15.62 -0.13
N PHE A 407 -10.61 -16.15 -1.36
CA PHE A 407 -10.53 -17.59 -1.62
C PHE A 407 -9.22 -18.20 -1.12
N LEU A 408 -8.07 -17.63 -1.52
CA LEU A 408 -6.74 -18.16 -1.15
C LEU A 408 -6.45 -18.01 0.35
N ASP A 409 -6.91 -16.95 0.99
CA ASP A 409 -6.77 -16.73 2.43
C ASP A 409 -7.50 -17.80 3.22
N THR A 410 -8.77 -18.04 2.86
CA THR A 410 -9.58 -19.10 3.47
C THR A 410 -8.95 -20.47 3.24
N LEU A 411 -8.52 -20.75 2.01
CA LEU A 411 -7.89 -22.03 1.66
C LEU A 411 -6.59 -22.27 2.43
N SER A 412 -5.72 -21.25 2.51
CA SER A 412 -4.42 -21.38 3.19
C SER A 412 -4.61 -21.56 4.69
N LYS A 413 -5.45 -20.73 5.33
CA LYS A 413 -5.69 -20.80 6.77
C LYS A 413 -6.38 -22.11 7.20
N GLN A 414 -7.33 -22.64 6.40
CA GLN A 414 -7.94 -23.95 6.64
C GLN A 414 -6.93 -25.11 6.60
N ASN A 415 -5.77 -24.89 5.97
CA ASN A 415 -4.71 -25.86 5.78
C ASN A 415 -3.39 -25.38 6.43
N ASN A 416 -3.50 -24.71 7.58
CA ASN A 416 -2.40 -24.30 8.46
C ASN A 416 -1.35 -23.35 7.86
N GLY A 417 -1.56 -22.81 6.67
CA GLY A 417 -0.65 -21.85 6.04
C GLY A 417 -1.22 -20.44 6.02
N ILE A 418 -0.52 -19.57 5.30
CA ILE A 418 -0.86 -18.16 5.11
C ILE A 418 -0.91 -17.82 3.63
N VAL A 419 -1.65 -16.77 3.29
CA VAL A 419 -1.61 -16.16 1.96
C VAL A 419 -0.77 -14.87 1.98
N ARG A 420 -0.03 -14.61 0.89
CA ARG A 420 0.65 -13.33 0.65
C ARG A 420 0.21 -12.77 -0.69
N ARG A 421 -0.13 -11.48 -0.73
CA ARG A 421 -0.31 -10.76 -2.00
C ARG A 421 1.06 -10.39 -2.55
N ILE A 422 1.30 -10.74 -3.80
CA ILE A 422 2.48 -10.36 -4.57
C ILE A 422 2.07 -9.23 -5.50
N TYR A 423 2.60 -8.04 -5.31
CA TYR A 423 2.22 -6.88 -6.10
C TYR A 423 2.94 -6.90 -7.46
N GLU A 424 2.20 -6.64 -8.55
CA GLU A 424 2.68 -6.59 -9.94
C GLU A 424 3.59 -5.37 -10.18
N ASP A 425 4.81 -5.43 -9.67
CA ASP A 425 5.80 -4.37 -9.75
C ASP A 425 7.19 -4.96 -10.01
N SER A 426 8.18 -4.10 -10.25
CA SER A 426 9.56 -4.45 -10.53
C SER A 426 10.23 -5.33 -9.46
N ASP A 427 9.77 -5.29 -8.22
CA ASP A 427 10.28 -6.06 -7.09
C ASP A 427 9.49 -7.36 -6.80
N ALA A 428 8.54 -7.77 -7.66
CA ALA A 428 7.79 -9.02 -7.47
C ALA A 428 8.69 -10.26 -7.24
N PRO A 429 9.86 -10.41 -7.92
CA PRO A 429 10.77 -11.50 -7.62
C PRO A 429 11.29 -11.48 -6.18
N LEU A 430 11.58 -10.30 -5.64
CA LEU A 430 12.02 -10.12 -4.25
C LEU A 430 10.88 -10.40 -3.26
N GLN A 431 9.64 -10.03 -3.59
CA GLN A 431 8.46 -10.35 -2.76
C GLN A 431 8.25 -11.87 -2.65
N LEU A 432 8.38 -12.58 -3.77
CA LEU A 432 8.27 -14.04 -3.83
C LEU A 432 9.40 -14.72 -3.05
N LYS A 433 10.64 -14.27 -3.25
CA LYS A 433 11.82 -14.76 -2.53
C LYS A 433 11.68 -14.53 -1.03
N GLY A 434 11.35 -13.31 -0.61
CA GLY A 434 11.18 -12.96 0.80
C GLY A 434 10.07 -13.78 1.46
N PHE A 435 8.95 -14.03 0.77
CA PHE A 435 7.93 -14.95 1.27
C PHE A 435 8.50 -16.36 1.48
N TYR A 436 9.23 -16.90 0.50
CA TYR A 436 9.81 -18.23 0.61
C TYR A 436 10.80 -18.30 1.77
N GLU A 437 11.69 -17.32 1.91
CA GLU A 437 12.66 -17.23 3.00
C GLU A 437 11.97 -17.29 4.38
N GLU A 438 10.82 -16.62 4.55
CA GLU A 438 10.01 -16.62 5.78
C GLU A 438 9.53 -18.03 6.17
N VAL A 439 9.24 -18.90 5.20
CA VAL A 439 8.69 -20.26 5.43
C VAL A 439 9.68 -21.40 5.08
N SER A 440 10.89 -21.06 4.66
CA SER A 440 11.86 -22.00 4.07
C SER A 440 12.50 -22.95 5.09
N SER A 441 12.58 -22.54 6.37
CA SER A 441 13.36 -23.25 7.39
C SER A 441 12.51 -23.56 8.62
N PRO A 442 11.63 -24.58 8.55
CA PRO A 442 10.91 -25.03 9.74
C PRO A 442 11.89 -25.60 10.77
N LEU A 443 11.67 -25.27 12.05
CA LEU A 443 12.49 -25.71 13.20
C LEU A 443 11.73 -26.71 14.07
N LEU A 444 10.41 -26.51 14.23
CA LEU A 444 9.52 -27.37 14.99
C LEU A 444 8.19 -27.51 14.25
N SER A 445 7.50 -28.64 14.45
CA SER A 445 6.11 -28.86 14.04
C SER A 445 5.23 -29.27 15.22
N GLU A 446 3.91 -29.09 15.10
CA GLU A 446 2.93 -29.41 16.15
C GLU A 446 3.28 -28.76 17.51
N VAL A 447 3.53 -27.45 17.50
CA VAL A 447 3.93 -26.70 18.70
C VAL A 447 2.70 -26.45 19.57
N ASN A 448 2.64 -27.06 20.73
CA ASN A 448 1.55 -26.97 21.70
C ASN A 448 2.04 -26.29 22.97
N PHE A 449 1.31 -25.28 23.41
CA PHE A 449 1.51 -24.59 24.68
C PHE A 449 0.45 -25.05 25.67
N HIS A 450 0.90 -25.58 26.79
CA HIS A 450 0.05 -26.02 27.89
C HIS A 450 0.21 -25.05 29.06
N TYR A 451 -0.93 -24.57 29.56
CA TYR A 451 -1.07 -23.67 30.70
C TYR A 451 -2.04 -24.32 31.71
N PRO A 452 -2.02 -23.91 33.00
CA PRO A 452 -2.90 -24.49 34.00
C PRO A 452 -4.38 -24.15 33.75
N ASP A 453 -5.23 -25.17 33.52
CA ASP A 453 -6.64 -25.01 33.11
C ASP A 453 -7.48 -24.15 34.07
N ASN A 454 -7.24 -24.24 35.37
CA ASN A 454 -8.03 -23.55 36.39
C ASN A 454 -7.61 -22.08 36.61
N THR A 455 -6.53 -21.64 35.97
CA THR A 455 -5.95 -20.30 36.20
C THR A 455 -6.20 -19.37 35.01
N VAL A 456 -6.30 -19.90 33.78
CA VAL A 456 -6.44 -19.11 32.55
C VAL A 456 -7.89 -19.11 32.04
N ASN A 457 -8.54 -17.95 32.07
CA ASN A 457 -9.94 -17.77 31.61
C ASN A 457 -10.04 -17.56 30.10
N SER A 458 -9.11 -16.77 29.57
CA SER A 458 -9.07 -16.42 28.16
C SER A 458 -7.67 -16.63 27.64
N LEU A 459 -7.56 -17.37 26.54
CA LEU A 459 -6.29 -17.71 25.92
C LEU A 459 -6.44 -17.52 24.41
N THR A 460 -5.43 -16.91 23.80
CA THR A 460 -5.26 -16.89 22.34
C THR A 460 -4.82 -18.26 21.84
N ARG A 461 -4.68 -18.43 20.52
CA ARG A 461 -4.20 -19.67 19.91
C ARG A 461 -2.94 -20.21 20.62
N SER A 462 -3.04 -21.43 21.14
CA SER A 462 -1.96 -22.13 21.86
C SER A 462 -1.40 -23.35 21.11
N HIS A 463 -1.89 -23.62 19.90
CA HIS A 463 -1.41 -24.70 19.03
C HIS A 463 -0.98 -24.14 17.68
N PHE A 464 0.26 -24.35 17.27
CA PHE A 464 0.81 -23.85 16.01
C PHE A 464 1.39 -25.00 15.20
N LYS A 465 1.06 -25.04 13.90
CA LYS A 465 1.50 -26.13 13.02
C LYS A 465 3.02 -26.20 12.89
N GLN A 466 3.67 -25.04 12.76
CA GLN A 466 5.10 -24.90 12.51
C GLN A 466 5.66 -23.65 13.19
N LEU A 467 6.91 -23.73 13.62
CA LEU A 467 7.76 -22.59 13.95
C LEU A 467 8.88 -22.50 12.90
N PHE A 468 9.04 -21.34 12.26
CA PHE A 468 10.08 -21.11 11.26
C PHE A 468 11.27 -20.33 11.83
N ASN A 469 12.46 -20.59 11.28
CA ASN A 469 13.63 -19.81 11.63
C ASN A 469 13.43 -18.33 11.33
N GLY A 470 13.87 -17.47 12.24
CA GLY A 470 13.70 -16.02 12.14
C GLY A 470 12.28 -15.50 12.41
N SER A 471 11.32 -16.39 12.70
CA SER A 471 9.97 -16.05 13.17
C SER A 471 9.86 -16.14 14.70
N GLU A 472 8.67 -15.90 15.25
CA GLU A 472 8.35 -16.03 16.67
C GLU A 472 6.87 -16.41 16.84
N ILE A 473 6.58 -17.27 17.83
CA ILE A 473 5.22 -17.56 18.28
C ILE A 473 4.90 -16.68 19.49
N MET A 474 3.68 -16.16 19.54
CA MET A 474 3.17 -15.37 20.65
C MET A 474 1.84 -15.94 21.12
N VAL A 475 1.72 -16.13 22.44
CA VAL A 475 0.47 -16.53 23.10
C VAL A 475 0.19 -15.55 24.22
N ALA A 476 -0.99 -14.98 24.25
CA ALA A 476 -1.46 -14.15 25.35
C ALA A 476 -2.70 -14.74 26.02
N GLY A 477 -2.90 -14.39 27.30
CA GLY A 477 -4.08 -14.79 28.06
C GLY A 477 -4.39 -13.93 29.27
N ARG A 478 -5.55 -14.17 29.87
CA ARG A 478 -6.05 -13.55 31.10
C ARG A 478 -6.19 -14.59 32.21
N LEU A 479 -5.70 -14.24 33.39
CA LEU A 479 -5.72 -15.05 34.61
C LEU A 479 -6.93 -14.67 35.49
N ASP A 480 -7.57 -15.64 36.13
CA ASP A 480 -8.73 -15.42 37.01
C ASP A 480 -8.37 -15.10 38.47
N ASP A 481 -7.33 -15.73 39.01
CA ASP A 481 -6.90 -15.55 40.40
C ASP A 481 -5.47 -15.01 40.46
N LEU A 482 -5.34 -13.77 40.96
CA LEU A 482 -4.04 -13.14 41.15
C LEU A 482 -3.23 -13.76 42.31
N ASN A 483 -3.85 -14.58 43.17
CA ASN A 483 -3.20 -15.16 44.33
C ASN A 483 -2.26 -16.33 43.98
N ASP A 484 -2.48 -17.01 42.85
CA ASP A 484 -1.71 -18.18 42.39
C ASP A 484 -0.67 -17.84 41.29
N ILE A 485 -0.36 -16.55 41.06
CA ILE A 485 0.61 -16.15 40.00
C ILE A 485 2.08 -16.43 40.41
N ASN A 486 2.32 -16.90 41.64
CA ASN A 486 3.64 -17.37 42.04
C ASN A 486 3.80 -18.82 41.56
N ASN A 487 4.70 -19.05 40.61
CA ASN A 487 4.97 -20.31 39.92
C ASN A 487 3.89 -20.74 38.91
N PHE A 488 3.65 -19.91 37.91
CA PHE A 488 2.82 -20.25 36.76
C PHE A 488 3.55 -21.30 35.89
N ASP A 489 3.18 -22.58 36.06
CA ASP A 489 3.75 -23.72 35.34
C ASP A 489 3.38 -23.68 33.86
N ILE A 490 4.38 -23.82 32.98
CA ILE A 490 4.22 -23.80 31.53
C ILE A 490 4.97 -24.98 30.93
N GLU A 491 4.32 -25.63 29.96
CA GLU A 491 4.92 -26.66 29.13
C GLU A 491 4.75 -26.33 27.65
N VAL A 492 5.84 -26.40 26.90
CA VAL A 492 5.83 -26.32 25.43
C VAL A 492 6.29 -27.66 24.88
N SER A 493 5.44 -28.27 24.07
CA SER A 493 5.73 -29.55 23.41
C SER A 493 5.63 -29.41 21.90
N ALA A 494 6.51 -30.08 21.16
CA ALA A 494 6.56 -30.03 19.70
C ALA A 494 7.29 -31.27 19.14
N GLN A 495 7.32 -31.39 17.82
CA GLN A 495 8.13 -32.35 17.08
C GLN A 495 9.32 -31.61 16.46
N GLY A 496 10.54 -32.04 16.80
CA GLY A 496 11.78 -31.58 16.18
C GLY A 496 12.27 -32.53 15.08
N PHE A 497 13.50 -32.29 14.61
CA PHE A 497 14.11 -33.08 13.53
C PHE A 497 14.29 -34.57 13.90
N ASP A 498 14.99 -34.84 15.00
CA ASP A 498 15.32 -36.21 15.41
C ASP A 498 14.38 -36.76 16.50
N ASN A 499 13.88 -35.88 17.39
CA ASN A 499 13.15 -36.27 18.59
C ASN A 499 11.98 -35.30 18.86
N ASN A 500 11.06 -35.74 19.72
CA ASN A 500 10.10 -34.83 20.35
C ASN A 500 10.86 -33.74 21.13
N PHE A 501 10.38 -32.51 21.00
CA PHE A 501 10.85 -31.35 21.73
C PHE A 501 9.87 -31.11 22.88
N GLU A 502 10.34 -31.11 24.12
CA GLU A 502 9.53 -30.81 25.29
C GLU A 502 10.35 -29.93 26.23
N ILE A 503 9.75 -28.82 26.66
CA ILE A 503 10.36 -27.93 27.63
C ILE A 503 9.34 -27.48 28.67
N LYS A 504 9.76 -27.53 29.93
CA LYS A 504 8.96 -27.19 31.10
C LYS A 504 9.65 -26.09 31.89
N GLY A 505 8.86 -25.20 32.46
CA GLY A 505 9.39 -24.16 33.32
C GLY A 505 8.29 -23.39 34.04
N GLN A 506 8.71 -22.40 34.81
CA GLN A 506 7.84 -21.62 35.68
C GLN A 506 8.05 -20.15 35.42
N ALA A 507 6.96 -19.40 35.34
CA ALA A 507 6.96 -17.94 35.28
C ALA A 507 6.42 -17.36 36.59
N ASN A 508 6.89 -16.17 36.95
CA ASN A 508 6.41 -15.44 38.13
C ASN A 508 5.83 -14.09 37.71
N ALA A 509 4.78 -13.66 38.39
CA ALA A 509 4.30 -12.28 38.30
C ALA A 509 5.43 -11.31 38.62
N GLN A 510 5.72 -10.41 37.69
CA GLN A 510 6.61 -9.30 37.93
C GLN A 510 5.78 -8.12 38.46
N LYS A 511 6.23 -7.48 39.54
CA LYS A 511 5.59 -6.26 40.05
C LYS A 511 6.16 -5.05 39.32
N TRP A 512 5.65 -4.77 38.13
CA TRP A 512 6.16 -3.71 37.27
C TRP A 512 6.14 -2.33 37.94
N ASP A 513 5.08 -2.00 38.68
CA ASP A 513 4.98 -0.75 39.48
C ASP A 513 6.11 -0.60 40.51
N THR A 514 6.72 -1.72 40.94
CA THR A 514 7.85 -1.73 41.88
C THR A 514 9.20 -1.72 41.16
N ILE A 515 9.25 -2.24 39.93
CA ILE A 515 10.49 -2.35 39.14
C ILE A 515 10.76 -1.03 38.39
N PHE A 516 9.70 -0.32 37.96
CA PHE A 516 9.79 0.84 37.09
C PHE A 516 8.84 1.99 37.48
N PRO A 517 8.94 2.54 38.71
CA PRO A 517 8.02 3.57 39.18
C PRO A 517 8.12 4.90 38.44
N ASP A 518 9.27 5.22 37.85
CA ASP A 518 9.56 6.52 37.21
C ASP A 518 9.65 6.46 35.67
N ASP A 519 9.48 5.28 35.07
CA ASP A 519 9.69 5.06 33.64
C ASP A 519 8.35 5.15 32.88
N GLU A 520 7.81 6.37 32.72
CA GLU A 520 6.54 6.69 32.03
C GLU A 520 6.42 6.13 30.59
N TYR A 521 7.51 5.62 30.00
CA TYR A 521 7.48 4.97 28.69
C TYR A 521 7.01 3.50 28.75
N ILE A 522 7.02 2.89 29.93
CA ILE A 522 6.41 1.59 30.21
C ILE A 522 4.97 1.86 30.65
N PHE A 523 4.02 1.70 29.74
CA PHE A 523 2.60 1.76 30.12
C PHE A 523 2.24 0.45 30.85
N GLY A 524 1.89 0.57 32.13
CA GLY A 524 1.76 -0.56 33.07
C GLY A 524 0.69 -1.61 32.71
N ASP A 525 -0.13 -1.36 31.68
CA ASP A 525 -1.17 -2.24 31.17
C ASP A 525 -0.84 -2.86 29.80
N PHE A 526 0.41 -2.80 29.32
CA PHE A 526 0.77 -3.28 27.98
C PHE A 526 0.39 -4.75 27.72
N THR A 527 0.48 -5.64 28.72
CA THR A 527 0.08 -7.04 28.56
C THR A 527 -1.42 -7.20 28.33
N GLU A 528 -2.25 -6.37 29.00
CA GLU A 528 -3.68 -6.34 28.79
C GLU A 528 -4.00 -5.84 27.37
N ARG A 529 -3.36 -4.75 26.94
CA ARG A 529 -3.56 -4.20 25.60
C ARG A 529 -3.07 -5.15 24.51
N LEU A 530 -1.95 -5.83 24.72
CA LEU A 530 -1.40 -6.83 23.80
C LEU A 530 -2.29 -8.06 23.73
N TRP A 531 -2.80 -8.55 24.87
CA TRP A 531 -3.81 -9.62 24.90
C TRP A 531 -5.05 -9.21 24.10
N ALA A 532 -5.57 -8.00 24.31
CA ALA A 532 -6.72 -7.50 23.58
C ALA A 532 -6.44 -7.41 22.08
N TYR A 533 -5.28 -6.87 21.68
CA TYR A 533 -4.85 -6.78 20.30
C TYR A 533 -4.80 -8.17 19.62
N LEU A 534 -4.12 -9.15 20.23
CA LEU A 534 -4.01 -10.50 19.69
C LEU A 534 -5.38 -11.20 19.63
N THR A 535 -6.18 -11.07 20.68
CA THR A 535 -7.52 -11.68 20.75
C THR A 535 -8.44 -11.11 19.67
N ILE A 536 -8.41 -9.79 19.44
CA ILE A 536 -9.18 -9.14 18.37
C ILE A 536 -8.72 -9.67 17.00
N GLN A 537 -7.41 -9.75 16.74
CA GLN A 537 -6.88 -10.28 15.48
C GLN A 537 -7.36 -11.72 15.24
N GLU A 538 -7.27 -12.58 16.25
CA GLU A 538 -7.74 -13.98 16.14
C GLU A 538 -9.26 -14.07 15.90
N LEU A 539 -10.06 -13.24 16.56
CA LEU A 539 -11.51 -13.22 16.36
C LEU A 539 -11.88 -12.70 14.96
N LEU A 540 -11.15 -11.71 14.44
CA LEU A 540 -11.32 -11.23 13.07
C LEU A 540 -10.95 -12.30 12.04
N GLU A 541 -9.96 -13.15 12.31
CA GLU A 541 -9.65 -14.31 11.46
C GLU A 541 -10.74 -15.39 11.54
N LYS A 542 -11.28 -15.66 12.74
CA LYS A 542 -12.36 -16.64 12.94
C LYS A 542 -13.66 -16.22 12.26
N LYS A 543 -13.94 -14.93 12.11
CA LYS A 543 -15.11 -14.42 11.36
C LYS A 543 -15.16 -14.96 9.92
N ASP A 544 -14.01 -15.25 9.31
CA ASP A 544 -13.97 -15.77 7.94
C ASP A 544 -14.16 -17.30 7.88
N GLN A 545 -14.07 -17.99 9.02
CA GLN A 545 -14.10 -19.46 9.14
C GLN A 545 -15.20 -19.97 10.08
N GLY A 546 -15.50 -21.26 10.04
CA GLY A 546 -16.51 -21.86 10.93
C GLY A 546 -17.96 -21.68 10.48
N THR A 547 -18.87 -22.08 11.35
CA THR A 547 -20.33 -22.03 11.15
C THR A 547 -20.85 -20.59 11.24
N PRO A 548 -22.02 -20.27 10.65
CA PRO A 548 -22.60 -18.93 10.75
C PRO A 548 -22.77 -18.42 12.19
N GLU A 549 -23.02 -19.31 13.14
CA GLU A 549 -23.14 -19.00 14.57
C GLU A 549 -21.79 -18.64 15.19
N GLU A 550 -20.75 -19.44 14.95
CA GLU A 550 -19.38 -19.14 15.39
C GLU A 550 -18.87 -17.81 14.81
N LYS A 551 -19.16 -17.56 13.53
CA LYS A 551 -18.84 -16.28 12.87
C LYS A 551 -19.56 -15.10 13.53
N GLY A 552 -20.83 -15.28 13.87
CA GLY A 552 -21.64 -14.28 14.58
C GLY A 552 -21.07 -13.95 15.96
N ASN A 553 -20.78 -14.97 16.76
CA ASN A 553 -20.20 -14.81 18.10
C ASN A 553 -18.82 -14.16 18.05
N ALA A 554 -17.93 -14.65 17.17
CA ALA A 554 -16.59 -14.08 17.00
C ALA A 554 -16.64 -12.59 16.59
N THR A 555 -17.58 -12.24 15.69
CA THR A 555 -17.78 -10.84 15.29
C THR A 555 -18.27 -9.97 16.44
N ALA A 556 -19.20 -10.47 17.26
CA ALA A 556 -19.72 -9.74 18.42
C ALA A 556 -18.65 -9.51 19.49
N ASP A 557 -17.84 -10.54 19.78
CA ASP A 557 -16.75 -10.45 20.76
C ASP A 557 -15.63 -9.52 20.28
N ALA A 558 -15.24 -9.61 19.00
CA ALA A 558 -14.25 -8.71 18.40
C ALA A 558 -14.71 -7.25 18.47
N LEU A 559 -16.00 -7.00 18.19
CA LEU A 559 -16.58 -5.67 18.29
C LEU A 559 -16.56 -5.15 19.74
N SER A 560 -17.00 -5.98 20.70
CA SER A 560 -17.02 -5.63 22.11
C SER A 560 -15.62 -5.25 22.63
N LEU A 561 -14.60 -6.06 22.32
CA LEU A 561 -13.21 -5.77 22.68
C LEU A 561 -12.68 -4.52 21.97
N SER A 562 -12.98 -4.36 20.67
CA SER A 562 -12.57 -3.17 19.91
C SER A 562 -13.09 -1.88 20.54
N LEU A 563 -14.36 -1.87 20.98
CA LEU A 563 -14.96 -0.73 21.68
C LEU A 563 -14.36 -0.53 23.08
N LYS A 564 -14.16 -1.61 23.85
CA LYS A 564 -13.58 -1.54 25.21
C LYS A 564 -12.20 -0.92 25.22
N TYR A 565 -11.34 -1.29 24.27
CA TYR A 565 -9.94 -0.85 24.20
C TYR A 565 -9.72 0.35 23.24
N ASN A 566 -10.80 0.91 22.69
CA ASN A 566 -10.79 2.00 21.71
C ASN A 566 -9.94 1.70 20.46
N PHE A 567 -9.93 0.46 19.99
CA PHE A 567 -9.25 0.12 18.74
C PHE A 567 -10.16 0.40 17.54
N VAL A 568 -9.64 1.12 16.55
CA VAL A 568 -10.22 1.20 15.19
C VAL A 568 -9.84 -0.07 14.43
N THR A 569 -10.81 -0.95 14.25
CA THR A 569 -10.69 -2.27 13.61
C THR A 569 -11.65 -2.35 12.44
N PRO A 570 -11.69 -3.44 11.64
CA PRO A 570 -12.65 -3.55 10.54
C PRO A 570 -14.13 -3.49 10.97
N LEU A 571 -14.42 -3.58 12.28
CA LEU A 571 -15.76 -3.53 12.88
C LEU A 571 -16.10 -2.18 13.54
N THR A 572 -15.11 -1.32 13.75
CA THR A 572 -15.26 -0.04 14.44
C THR A 572 -14.67 1.12 13.63
N SER A 573 -15.09 2.32 13.97
CA SER A 573 -14.58 3.55 13.39
C SER A 573 -14.46 4.62 14.46
N MET A 574 -13.47 5.50 14.34
CA MET A 574 -13.35 6.65 15.24
C MET A 574 -14.08 7.85 14.67
N VAL A 575 -14.86 8.53 15.48
CA VAL A 575 -15.60 9.73 15.10
C VAL A 575 -15.14 10.92 15.92
N VAL A 576 -14.69 12.00 15.28
CA VAL A 576 -14.44 13.29 15.96
C VAL A 576 -15.51 14.28 15.56
N THR A 577 -16.13 14.94 16.54
CA THR A 577 -17.10 16.01 16.31
C THR A 577 -16.63 17.29 16.97
N LYS A 578 -16.65 18.40 16.24
CA LYS A 578 -16.50 19.76 16.79
C LYS A 578 -17.88 20.24 17.24
N PRO A 579 -18.19 20.37 18.55
CA PRO A 579 -19.47 20.90 18.98
C PRO A 579 -19.36 22.42 19.08
N GLU A 580 -19.92 23.14 18.10
CA GLU A 580 -20.26 24.58 18.06
C GLU A 580 -20.73 24.89 16.63
N ASP A 581 -21.99 25.13 16.25
CA ASP A 581 -23.26 25.40 16.92
C ASP A 581 -24.24 24.21 16.78
N GLU A 582 -25.41 24.24 17.44
CA GLU A 582 -26.50 23.23 17.31
C GLU A 582 -26.97 22.98 15.85
N PHE A 583 -26.42 23.68 14.86
CA PHE A 583 -26.62 23.48 13.43
C PHE A 583 -25.34 23.19 12.62
N ASN A 584 -24.17 22.92 13.24
CA ASN A 584 -22.88 22.69 12.57
C ASN A 584 -22.04 21.55 13.22
N ASN A 585 -22.35 20.28 12.93
CA ASN A 585 -21.49 19.13 13.27
C ASN A 585 -20.56 18.76 12.11
N ASP A 586 -19.36 19.34 12.04
CA ASP A 586 -18.25 18.76 11.27
C ASP A 586 -17.87 17.42 11.92
N THR A 587 -17.93 16.33 11.15
CA THR A 587 -17.76 14.96 11.66
C THR A 587 -16.65 14.25 10.87
N LEU A 588 -15.56 13.91 11.54
CA LEU A 588 -14.41 13.22 10.96
C LEU A 588 -14.47 11.72 11.26
N ILE A 589 -14.12 10.84 10.30
CA ILE A 589 -14.11 9.38 10.49
C ILE A 589 -12.75 8.73 10.21
N ALA A 590 -12.36 7.82 11.08
CA ALA A 590 -11.27 6.86 10.88
C ALA A 590 -11.80 5.43 10.76
N ASP A 591 -11.49 4.73 9.66
CA ASP A 591 -11.88 3.33 9.39
C ASP A 591 -10.64 2.42 9.23
N LYS A 592 -10.80 1.11 9.44
CA LYS A 592 -9.82 0.07 9.03
C LYS A 592 -10.29 -0.69 7.80
N LEU A 593 -9.39 -0.94 6.84
CA LEU A 593 -9.70 -1.66 5.60
C LEU A 593 -9.19 -3.12 5.62
N THR A 594 -9.95 -4.04 5.04
CA THR A 594 -9.51 -5.44 4.80
C THR A 594 -8.65 -5.55 3.53
N GLU A 595 -7.87 -6.63 3.37
CA GLU A 595 -7.06 -6.85 2.15
C GLU A 595 -7.93 -7.00 0.88
N GLU A 596 -9.15 -7.52 1.01
CA GLU A 596 -10.08 -7.64 -0.12
C GLU A 596 -10.70 -6.28 -0.48
N GLU A 597 -11.13 -5.49 0.49
CA GLU A 597 -11.58 -4.11 0.26
C GLU A 597 -10.46 -3.28 -0.37
N ARG A 598 -9.21 -3.46 0.05
CA ARG A 598 -8.04 -2.78 -0.52
C ARG A 598 -7.77 -3.21 -1.95
N GLY A 599 -7.81 -4.52 -2.23
CA GLY A 599 -7.70 -5.03 -3.60
C GLY A 599 -8.81 -4.47 -4.49
N LYS A 600 -10.05 -4.39 -3.99
CA LYS A 600 -11.18 -3.77 -4.70
C LYS A 600 -10.95 -2.27 -4.92
N LEU A 601 -10.56 -1.51 -3.91
CA LEU A 601 -10.28 -0.07 -4.04
C LEU A 601 -9.09 0.23 -4.96
N GLN A 602 -8.12 -0.69 -5.08
CA GLN A 602 -7.02 -0.58 -6.04
C GLN A 602 -7.41 -1.04 -7.45
N ARG A 603 -8.33 -2.00 -7.59
CA ARG A 603 -8.96 -2.36 -8.88
C ARG A 603 -9.93 -1.29 -9.36
N TYR A 604 -10.62 -0.64 -8.44
CA TYR A 604 -11.61 0.41 -8.64
C TYR A 604 -11.06 1.69 -8.03
N GLY A 605 -10.07 2.31 -8.68
CA GLY A 605 -9.57 3.63 -8.28
C GLY A 605 -10.74 4.60 -8.04
N PHE A 606 -10.80 5.13 -6.81
CA PHE A 606 -11.65 6.20 -6.29
C PHE A 606 -13.07 6.31 -6.89
N ALA A 607 -13.95 5.36 -6.59
CA ALA A 607 -15.36 5.71 -6.44
C ALA A 607 -15.59 6.14 -4.98
N GLY A 608 -15.67 7.46 -4.74
CA GLY A 608 -16.25 7.97 -3.50
C GLY A 608 -17.62 7.31 -3.28
N TYR A 609 -17.88 6.90 -2.03
CA TYR A 609 -19.14 6.30 -1.59
C TYR A 609 -20.33 6.99 -2.26
N SER A 610 -20.81 6.38 -3.33
CA SER A 610 -22.00 6.80 -4.04
C SER A 610 -23.14 5.94 -3.57
N ALA A 611 -24.25 6.64 -3.36
CA ALA A 611 -25.53 6.15 -2.89
C ALA A 611 -25.97 4.84 -3.57
N MET A 612 -26.83 4.12 -2.84
CA MET A 612 -27.47 2.86 -3.20
C MET A 612 -27.79 2.68 -4.70
N PRO A 613 -27.75 1.44 -5.21
CA PRO A 613 -27.97 1.17 -6.62
C PRO A 613 -29.44 1.43 -6.97
N VAL A 614 -29.68 2.51 -7.71
CA VAL A 614 -30.90 2.64 -8.48
C VAL A 614 -30.78 1.70 -9.68
N SER A 615 -31.74 0.78 -9.73
CA SER A 615 -31.97 -0.22 -10.76
C SER A 615 -31.82 0.31 -12.21
N SER A 616 -31.21 -0.56 -13.02
CA SER A 616 -31.42 -0.76 -14.46
C SER A 616 -30.75 0.20 -15.46
N HIS A 617 -29.70 -0.28 -16.13
CA HIS A 617 -29.61 -0.54 -17.59
C HIS A 617 -28.14 -0.54 -18.05
N ALA A 618 -27.74 -1.65 -18.69
CA ALA A 618 -26.57 -1.98 -19.53
C ALA A 618 -25.28 -1.09 -19.48
N PRO A 619 -24.07 -1.70 -19.45
CA PRO A 619 -22.82 -0.95 -19.53
C PRO A 619 -22.65 -0.39 -20.94
N THR A 620 -22.94 0.90 -21.08
CA THR A 620 -22.61 1.67 -22.28
C THR A 620 -21.19 2.22 -22.11
N TYR A 621 -20.30 1.79 -23.01
CA TYR A 621 -18.96 2.34 -23.18
C TYR A 621 -19.09 3.81 -23.62
N TYR A 622 -19.16 4.75 -22.68
CA TYR A 622 -19.02 6.17 -22.97
C TYR A 622 -17.53 6.51 -22.98
N VAL A 623 -16.96 6.57 -24.18
CA VAL A 623 -15.74 7.30 -24.46
C VAL A 623 -16.20 8.72 -24.77
N ASP A 624 -16.00 9.65 -23.84
CA ASP A 624 -16.34 11.05 -24.07
C ASP A 624 -15.40 11.61 -25.14
N GLY A 625 -15.97 12.29 -26.13
CA GLY A 625 -15.23 12.91 -27.22
C GLY A 625 -14.48 14.17 -26.76
N ASP A 626 -13.38 14.44 -27.45
CA ASP A 626 -12.51 15.64 -27.33
C ASP A 626 -11.40 15.51 -26.27
N PRO A 627 -10.17 16.01 -26.53
CA PRO A 627 -9.07 15.93 -25.58
C PRO A 627 -9.45 16.62 -24.28
N HIS A 628 -9.59 15.82 -23.22
CA HIS A 628 -9.86 16.29 -21.87
C HIS A 628 -8.55 16.50 -21.12
N PHE A 629 -8.43 17.67 -20.51
CA PHE A 629 -7.29 18.03 -19.68
C PHE A 629 -7.73 17.99 -18.23
N ILE A 630 -6.97 17.28 -17.40
CA ILE A 630 -7.15 17.22 -15.96
C ILE A 630 -5.91 17.87 -15.33
N ILE A 631 -6.12 18.96 -14.61
CA ILE A 631 -5.08 19.65 -13.85
C ILE A 631 -5.35 19.35 -12.38
N GLU A 632 -4.54 18.46 -11.81
CA GLU A 632 -4.54 18.25 -10.37
C GLU A 632 -3.84 19.40 -9.67
N LEU A 633 -4.47 19.89 -8.60
CA LEU A 633 -3.91 20.93 -7.74
C LEU A 633 -3.77 20.32 -6.34
N PRO A 634 -2.65 19.64 -6.05
CA PRO A 634 -2.47 18.87 -4.82
C PRO A 634 -2.69 19.72 -3.57
N ASP A 635 -2.30 20.99 -3.64
CA ASP A 635 -2.39 21.96 -2.55
C ASP A 635 -3.84 22.32 -2.17
N LYS A 636 -4.79 22.07 -3.08
CA LYS A 636 -6.23 22.33 -2.90
C LYS A 636 -7.05 21.04 -2.74
N ASN A 637 -6.41 19.88 -2.92
CA ASN A 637 -7.08 18.57 -3.01
C ASN A 637 -8.28 18.59 -3.97
N ASP A 638 -8.15 19.34 -5.07
CA ASP A 638 -9.19 19.52 -6.06
C ASP A 638 -8.56 19.51 -7.46
N ALA A 639 -9.39 19.37 -8.49
CA ALA A 639 -8.93 19.34 -9.86
C ALA A 639 -9.72 20.33 -10.73
N LEU A 640 -9.02 20.91 -11.70
CA LEU A 640 -9.62 21.66 -12.79
C LEU A 640 -9.62 20.80 -14.03
N CYS A 641 -10.67 20.93 -14.84
CA CYS A 641 -10.73 20.23 -16.11
C CYS A 641 -11.32 21.09 -17.20
N PHE A 642 -10.86 20.88 -18.42
CA PHE A 642 -11.39 21.55 -19.61
C PHE A 642 -11.16 20.66 -20.83
N ASN A 643 -12.00 20.81 -21.84
CA ASN A 643 -11.82 20.12 -23.11
C ASN A 643 -11.37 21.13 -24.17
N ILE A 644 -10.64 20.66 -25.17
CA ILE A 644 -10.28 21.48 -26.33
C ILE A 644 -11.00 20.95 -27.55
N ASP A 645 -11.97 21.72 -28.05
CA ASP A 645 -12.58 21.45 -29.36
C ASP A 645 -11.80 22.16 -30.47
N ASP A 646 -11.05 21.40 -31.26
CA ASP A 646 -10.35 21.88 -32.44
C ASP A 646 -10.43 20.83 -33.58
N GLU A 647 -9.95 21.19 -34.76
CA GLU A 647 -10.00 20.36 -35.95
C GLU A 647 -8.99 19.19 -35.87
N PRO A 648 -9.31 18.03 -36.45
CA PRO A 648 -8.33 16.95 -36.61
C PRO A 648 -7.06 17.43 -37.32
N GLY A 649 -5.90 17.14 -36.72
CA GLY A 649 -4.59 17.47 -37.27
C GLY A 649 -3.92 18.68 -36.63
N THR A 650 -4.66 19.46 -35.82
CA THR A 650 -4.11 20.55 -35.02
C THR A 650 -3.04 20.02 -34.07
N ILE A 651 -1.93 20.77 -33.94
CA ILE A 651 -0.80 20.40 -33.08
C ILE A 651 -0.69 21.43 -31.97
N PHE A 652 -0.82 20.98 -30.74
CA PHE A 652 -0.77 21.79 -29.54
C PHE A 652 0.57 21.66 -28.82
N ASN A 653 1.11 22.79 -28.36
CA ASN A 653 2.20 22.80 -27.40
C ASN A 653 1.66 22.55 -25.99
N LEU A 654 2.01 21.39 -25.44
CA LEU A 654 1.53 20.94 -24.14
C LEU A 654 2.45 21.38 -23.02
N VAL A 655 3.74 21.16 -23.22
CA VAL A 655 4.79 21.50 -22.25
C VAL A 655 5.98 22.09 -23.00
N ARG A 656 6.52 23.19 -22.51
CA ARG A 656 7.76 23.79 -22.95
C ARG A 656 8.48 24.36 -21.75
N ASP A 657 9.64 23.81 -21.46
CA ASP A 657 10.52 24.34 -20.42
C ASP A 657 11.86 24.75 -21.06
N PRO A 658 12.09 26.07 -21.26
CA PRO A 658 13.31 26.55 -21.88
C PRO A 658 14.57 26.31 -21.03
N LEU A 659 14.43 26.14 -19.70
CA LEU A 659 15.58 25.91 -18.82
C LEU A 659 16.04 24.45 -18.85
N THR A 660 15.13 23.48 -18.89
CA THR A 660 15.49 22.07 -19.07
C THR A 660 15.75 21.74 -20.55
N GLY A 661 15.13 22.48 -21.47
CA GLY A 661 15.17 22.25 -22.92
C GLY A 661 14.16 21.19 -23.36
N ILE A 662 13.15 20.91 -22.54
CA ILE A 662 12.12 19.90 -22.83
C ILE A 662 10.94 20.55 -23.54
N VAL A 663 10.50 19.93 -24.63
CA VAL A 663 9.31 20.34 -25.38
C VAL A 663 8.45 19.12 -25.67
N VAL A 664 7.15 19.23 -25.41
CA VAL A 664 6.14 18.21 -25.71
C VAL A 664 5.02 18.85 -26.52
N ASN A 665 4.79 18.33 -27.72
CA ASN A 665 3.70 18.71 -28.60
C ASN A 665 2.79 17.52 -28.89
N GLY A 666 1.48 17.73 -28.95
CA GLY A 666 0.48 16.70 -29.25
C GLY A 666 -0.34 17.04 -30.49
N GLN A 667 -0.48 16.10 -31.42
CA GLN A 667 -1.30 16.23 -32.62
C GLN A 667 -2.65 15.51 -32.44
N THR A 668 -3.74 16.22 -32.73
CA THR A 668 -5.08 15.65 -32.70
C THR A 668 -5.39 14.82 -33.94
N ILE A 669 -6.26 13.83 -33.79
CA ILE A 669 -6.87 13.00 -34.83
C ILE A 669 -8.38 12.97 -34.58
N GLY A 670 -9.17 12.83 -35.64
CA GLY A 670 -10.63 12.73 -35.54
C GLY A 670 -11.12 11.29 -35.47
N ASP A 671 -12.42 11.09 -35.37
CA ASP A 671 -13.03 9.78 -35.55
C ASP A 671 -12.71 9.13 -36.91
N LYS A 672 -12.68 7.78 -36.93
CA LYS A 672 -12.47 6.93 -38.12
C LYS A 672 -13.55 7.17 -39.19
N LYS A 673 -14.76 7.53 -38.77
CA LYS A 673 -15.88 7.91 -39.63
C LYS A 673 -16.59 9.14 -39.09
N VAL A 674 -16.60 10.21 -39.87
CA VAL A 674 -17.38 11.41 -39.59
C VAL A 674 -18.81 11.22 -40.09
N VAL A 675 -19.79 11.32 -39.19
CA VAL A 675 -21.21 11.34 -39.57
C VAL A 675 -21.58 12.78 -39.97
N PRO A 676 -22.10 13.02 -41.19
CA PRO A 676 -22.49 14.37 -41.61
C PRO A 676 -23.47 15.01 -40.61
N GLY A 677 -23.18 16.24 -40.19
CA GLY A 677 -24.02 17.00 -39.26
C GLY A 677 -23.87 16.66 -37.78
N LYS A 678 -23.05 15.67 -37.40
CA LYS A 678 -22.63 15.47 -36.01
C LYS A 678 -21.27 16.13 -35.75
N LYS A 679 -21.06 16.54 -34.50
CA LYS A 679 -19.76 17.00 -34.01
C LYS A 679 -18.70 15.92 -34.26
N VAL A 680 -17.55 16.33 -34.79
CA VAL A 680 -16.39 15.46 -34.96
C VAL A 680 -15.66 15.43 -33.62
N ASN A 681 -15.57 14.26 -32.99
CA ASN A 681 -14.75 14.13 -31.78
C ASN A 681 -13.28 14.10 -32.17
N THR A 682 -12.43 14.72 -31.35
CA THR A 682 -10.98 14.67 -31.53
C THR A 682 -10.26 14.00 -30.36
N TYR A 683 -9.07 13.45 -30.63
CA TYR A 683 -8.23 12.76 -29.65
C TYR A 683 -6.76 13.00 -29.98
N PHE A 684 -5.83 12.84 -29.03
CA PHE A 684 -4.40 12.85 -29.39
C PHE A 684 -4.01 11.56 -30.10
N GLY A 685 -3.47 11.66 -31.32
CA GLY A 685 -3.01 10.51 -32.10
C GLY A 685 -1.49 10.37 -32.15
N ARG A 686 -0.77 11.50 -31.96
CA ARG A 686 0.70 11.53 -31.93
C ARG A 686 1.22 12.52 -30.91
N PHE A 687 2.35 12.19 -30.29
CA PHE A 687 3.16 13.10 -29.50
C PHE A 687 4.57 13.23 -30.06
N GLY A 688 5.12 14.43 -29.94
CA GLY A 688 6.49 14.78 -30.27
C GLY A 688 7.15 15.27 -28.99
N ILE A 689 8.20 14.57 -28.56
CA ILE A 689 8.96 14.91 -27.35
C ILE A 689 10.39 15.23 -27.75
N ILE A 690 10.88 16.38 -27.33
CA ILE A 690 12.23 16.88 -27.60
C ILE A 690 12.93 17.13 -26.27
N HIS A 691 14.21 16.74 -26.21
CA HIS A 691 15.14 17.27 -25.22
C HIS A 691 16.28 17.97 -25.95
N GLU A 692 16.16 19.29 -26.12
CA GLU A 692 17.05 20.11 -26.97
C GLU A 692 18.51 19.98 -26.55
N LYS A 693 18.79 19.99 -25.24
CA LYS A 693 20.17 19.89 -24.72
C LYS A 693 20.84 18.54 -24.98
N PHE A 694 20.07 17.46 -25.11
CA PHE A 694 20.61 16.11 -25.27
C PHE A 694 20.44 15.58 -26.70
N ASP A 695 19.90 16.39 -27.61
CA ASP A 695 19.61 16.04 -28.99
C ASP A 695 18.79 14.72 -29.09
N VAL A 696 17.76 14.65 -28.25
CA VAL A 696 16.77 13.57 -28.24
C VAL A 696 15.51 14.08 -28.93
N ARG A 697 15.00 13.31 -29.90
CA ARG A 697 13.67 13.49 -30.48
C ARG A 697 12.93 12.17 -30.47
N MET A 698 11.70 12.19 -29.99
CA MET A 698 10.84 11.03 -29.96
C MET A 698 9.50 11.36 -30.59
N THR A 699 9.06 10.48 -31.49
CA THR A 699 7.70 10.44 -32.00
C THR A 699 6.98 9.26 -31.35
N VAL A 700 5.83 9.51 -30.75
CA VAL A 700 4.93 8.45 -30.29
C VAL A 700 3.65 8.55 -31.11
N SER A 701 3.21 7.45 -31.70
CA SER A 701 1.95 7.35 -32.44
C SER A 701 1.17 6.14 -31.93
N THR A 702 -0.10 6.00 -32.31
CA THR A 702 -0.90 4.82 -31.97
C THR A 702 -0.37 3.51 -32.58
N LYS A 703 0.56 3.57 -33.55
CA LYS A 703 1.13 2.39 -34.23
C LYS A 703 2.54 2.06 -33.79
N GLU A 704 3.38 3.08 -33.67
CA GLU A 704 4.82 2.91 -33.40
C GLU A 704 5.38 4.07 -32.57
N ILE A 705 6.51 3.77 -31.94
CA ILE A 705 7.33 4.69 -31.15
C ILE A 705 8.69 4.77 -31.85
N SER A 706 9.14 5.98 -32.18
CA SER A 706 10.39 6.24 -32.90
C SER A 706 11.22 7.23 -32.11
N VAL A 707 12.47 6.89 -31.88
CA VAL A 707 13.40 7.64 -31.03
C VAL A 707 14.68 7.89 -31.80
N ILE A 708 15.11 9.15 -31.83
CA ILE A 708 16.39 9.58 -32.37
C ILE A 708 17.18 10.19 -31.22
N GLU A 709 18.31 9.59 -30.86
CA GLU A 709 19.26 10.16 -29.89
C GLU A 709 20.63 10.25 -30.56
N LYS A 710 21.17 11.47 -30.71
CA LYS A 710 22.50 11.71 -31.32
C LYS A 710 22.69 10.97 -32.66
N GLY A 711 21.65 10.96 -33.50
CA GLY A 711 21.65 10.32 -34.81
C GLY A 711 21.39 8.80 -34.81
N LYS A 712 21.37 8.12 -33.66
CA LYS A 712 20.92 6.72 -33.58
C LYS A 712 19.40 6.68 -33.55
N HIS A 713 18.82 5.89 -34.45
CA HIS A 713 17.38 5.73 -34.59
C HIS A 713 16.95 4.36 -34.03
N VAL A 714 15.98 4.36 -33.13
CA VAL A 714 15.35 3.17 -32.56
C VAL A 714 13.85 3.24 -32.87
N LYS A 715 13.29 2.16 -33.40
CA LYS A 715 11.85 1.97 -33.55
C LYS A 715 11.37 0.87 -32.62
N LEU A 716 10.26 1.13 -31.94
CA LEU A 716 9.56 0.21 -31.04
C LEU A 716 8.08 0.14 -31.46
N PHE A 717 7.44 -0.98 -31.18
CA PHE A 717 6.02 -1.20 -31.48
C PHE A 717 5.25 -1.52 -30.20
N TRP A 718 3.99 -1.11 -30.12
CA TRP A 718 3.13 -1.39 -28.97
C TRP A 718 2.85 -2.87 -28.76
N ALA A 719 2.94 -3.68 -29.81
CA ALA A 719 2.68 -5.13 -29.75
C ALA A 719 3.73 -5.91 -28.93
N GLU A 720 4.84 -5.27 -28.56
CA GLU A 720 5.97 -5.88 -27.86
C GLU A 720 6.29 -5.08 -26.60
N ALA A 721 6.61 -5.77 -25.50
CA ALA A 721 7.20 -5.11 -24.34
C ALA A 721 8.67 -4.86 -24.63
N ALA A 722 9.16 -3.64 -24.37
CA ALA A 722 10.53 -3.27 -24.67
C ALA A 722 11.06 -2.27 -23.65
N THR A 723 12.31 -2.45 -23.23
CA THR A 723 13.03 -1.50 -22.38
C THR A 723 14.28 -1.03 -23.12
N VAL A 724 14.41 0.28 -23.30
CA VAL A 724 15.59 0.90 -23.89
C VAL A 724 16.22 1.78 -22.83
N LYS A 725 17.39 1.39 -22.32
CA LYS A 725 18.18 2.23 -21.43
C LYS A 725 19.22 3.02 -22.21
N GLY A 726 19.24 4.33 -22.00
CA GLY A 726 20.10 5.26 -22.70
C GLY A 726 20.81 6.20 -21.74
N PRO A 727 21.92 6.83 -22.16
CA PRO A 727 22.68 7.72 -21.29
C PRO A 727 21.88 8.97 -20.89
N ASN A 728 20.90 9.40 -21.69
CA ASN A 728 20.07 10.59 -21.41
C ASN A 728 18.57 10.31 -21.31
N MET A 729 18.14 9.10 -21.68
CA MET A 729 16.73 8.72 -21.68
C MET A 729 16.57 7.23 -21.49
N ASP A 730 15.68 6.85 -20.58
CA ASP A 730 15.19 5.49 -20.42
C ASP A 730 13.74 5.40 -20.91
N LEU A 731 13.43 4.37 -21.68
CA LEU A 731 12.09 4.07 -22.20
C LEU A 731 11.65 2.69 -21.75
N GLN A 732 10.40 2.57 -21.36
CA GLN A 732 9.76 1.30 -21.03
C GLN A 732 8.39 1.24 -21.70
N VAL A 733 8.26 0.36 -22.70
CA VAL A 733 7.01 0.04 -23.38
C VAL A 733 6.38 -1.16 -22.68
N ASN A 734 5.19 -0.97 -22.12
CA ASN A 734 4.30 -2.04 -21.71
C ASN A 734 3.38 -2.39 -22.88
N LYS A 735 3.45 -3.65 -23.29
CA LYS A 735 2.71 -4.20 -24.43
C LYS A 735 1.24 -3.77 -24.40
N ASP A 736 0.79 -3.19 -25.51
CA ASP A 736 -0.58 -2.78 -25.79
C ASP A 736 -1.22 -1.85 -24.75
N ARG A 737 -0.41 -1.18 -23.90
CA ARG A 737 -0.90 -0.38 -22.77
C ARG A 737 -0.27 1.00 -22.66
N SER A 738 1.04 1.08 -22.45
CA SER A 738 1.66 2.34 -22.07
C SER A 738 3.15 2.41 -22.37
N LEU A 739 3.64 3.63 -22.49
CA LEU A 739 5.05 3.97 -22.66
C LEU A 739 5.44 4.92 -21.51
N THR A 740 6.40 4.50 -20.70
CA THR A 740 7.03 5.36 -19.69
C THR A 740 8.34 5.92 -20.25
N VAL A 741 8.52 7.23 -20.15
CA VAL A 741 9.69 7.96 -20.66
C VAL A 741 10.34 8.66 -19.49
N THR A 742 11.58 8.31 -19.18
CA THR A 742 12.35 8.95 -18.10
C THR A 742 13.51 9.71 -18.73
N LEU A 743 13.49 11.03 -18.66
CA LEU A 743 14.61 11.87 -19.10
C LEU A 743 15.58 12.06 -17.93
N ARG A 744 16.89 11.92 -18.20
CA ARG A 744 17.94 11.81 -17.18
C ARG A 744 17.85 12.91 -16.11
N ASN A 745 17.68 12.49 -14.85
CA ASN A 745 17.59 13.34 -13.65
C ASN A 745 16.62 14.53 -13.78
N SER A 746 15.61 14.41 -14.64
CA SER A 746 14.67 15.49 -14.92
C SER A 746 13.26 14.96 -14.78
N VAL A 747 12.53 14.73 -15.87
CA VAL A 747 11.08 14.52 -15.79
C VAL A 747 10.69 13.16 -16.34
N LYS A 748 9.70 12.52 -15.71
CA LYS A 748 9.08 11.29 -16.19
C LYS A 748 7.69 11.57 -16.80
N PHE A 749 7.46 11.01 -17.98
CA PHE A 749 6.17 11.02 -18.68
C PHE A 749 5.60 9.61 -18.79
N LEU A 750 4.27 9.52 -18.78
CA LEU A 750 3.52 8.31 -19.11
C LEU A 750 2.61 8.62 -20.28
N ILE A 751 2.72 7.83 -21.35
CA ILE A 751 1.85 7.87 -22.51
C ILE A 751 1.04 6.59 -22.54
N ILE A 752 -0.28 6.70 -22.56
CA ILE A 752 -1.20 5.56 -22.57
C ILE A 752 -1.75 5.35 -23.97
N LEU A 753 -1.79 4.10 -24.44
CA LEU A 753 -2.50 3.70 -25.65
C LEU A 753 -3.90 3.22 -25.30
N HIS A 754 -4.92 3.96 -25.74
CA HIS A 754 -6.30 3.54 -25.65
C HIS A 754 -6.68 2.76 -26.91
N LYS A 755 -6.65 1.42 -26.80
CA LYS A 755 -7.08 0.55 -27.90
C LYS A 755 -8.60 0.54 -28.01
N VAL A 756 -9.08 0.92 -29.17
CA VAL A 756 -10.48 0.75 -29.56
C VAL A 756 -10.60 -0.62 -30.24
N TRP A 757 -11.74 -1.28 -30.06
CA TRP A 757 -12.03 -2.53 -30.76
C TRP A 757 -11.80 -2.35 -32.27
N GLU A 758 -11.06 -3.27 -32.90
CA GLU A 758 -10.51 -3.09 -34.25
C GLU A 758 -11.59 -2.83 -35.33
N ARG A 759 -12.79 -3.39 -35.13
CA ARG A 759 -13.96 -3.24 -36.00
C ARG A 759 -14.93 -2.15 -35.54
N HIS A 760 -14.55 -1.31 -34.58
CA HIS A 760 -15.40 -0.25 -34.10
C HIS A 760 -15.73 0.73 -35.26
N PRO A 761 -17.02 1.05 -35.48
CA PRO A 761 -17.45 1.77 -36.69
C PRO A 761 -17.08 3.25 -36.71
N TYR A 762 -16.86 3.88 -35.55
CA TYR A 762 -16.67 5.33 -35.41
C TYR A 762 -15.29 5.71 -34.85
N HIS A 763 -14.93 5.20 -33.67
CA HIS A 763 -13.66 5.53 -33.01
C HIS A 763 -12.44 4.75 -33.55
N GLN A 764 -11.25 5.31 -33.34
CA GLN A 764 -9.95 4.69 -33.61
C GLN A 764 -9.07 4.81 -32.36
N ASP A 765 -7.97 4.04 -32.30
CA ASP A 765 -7.00 4.13 -31.22
C ASP A 765 -6.50 5.56 -31.03
N TYR A 766 -6.27 5.94 -29.78
CA TYR A 766 -5.77 7.26 -29.41
C TYR A 766 -4.81 7.17 -28.21
N LEU A 767 -4.18 8.29 -27.87
CA LEU A 767 -3.15 8.38 -26.84
C LEU A 767 -3.57 9.34 -25.71
N GLY A 768 -3.26 8.96 -24.47
CA GLY A 768 -3.26 9.86 -23.31
C GLY A 768 -1.84 10.29 -22.94
N PHE A 769 -1.64 11.53 -22.48
CA PHE A 769 -0.35 12.04 -22.01
C PHE A 769 -0.45 12.49 -20.57
N TYR A 770 0.47 11.99 -19.75
CA TYR A 770 0.51 12.22 -18.31
C TYR A 770 1.92 12.59 -17.87
N THR A 771 2.01 13.55 -16.97
CA THR A 771 3.28 14.00 -16.39
C THR A 771 3.34 13.52 -14.95
N LEU A 772 4.32 12.67 -14.63
CA LEU A 772 4.41 12.02 -13.32
C LEU A 772 5.20 12.86 -12.31
N ASP A 773 6.23 13.57 -12.79
CA ASP A 773 7.14 14.36 -11.95
C ASP A 773 7.12 15.85 -12.34
N SER A 774 5.92 16.44 -12.45
CA SER A 774 5.75 17.84 -12.89
C SER A 774 6.57 18.86 -12.09
N HIS A 775 6.78 18.58 -10.80
CA HIS A 775 7.58 19.39 -9.88
C HIS A 775 9.07 19.49 -10.25
N LEU A 776 9.58 18.65 -11.15
CA LEU A 776 10.99 18.68 -11.61
C LEU A 776 11.21 19.60 -12.82
N PHE A 777 10.15 20.19 -13.38
CA PHE A 777 10.29 21.26 -14.35
C PHE A 777 10.72 22.57 -13.70
N SER A 778 11.37 23.43 -14.47
CA SER A 778 11.74 24.77 -13.99
C SER A 778 10.50 25.65 -13.77
N SER A 779 10.63 26.71 -12.98
CA SER A 779 9.59 27.73 -12.80
C SER A 779 9.17 28.45 -14.09
N ASN A 780 9.94 28.29 -15.18
CA ASN A 780 9.65 28.90 -16.48
C ASN A 780 8.95 27.91 -17.44
N VAL A 781 8.58 26.73 -16.96
CA VAL A 781 7.78 25.80 -17.75
C VAL A 781 6.43 26.42 -18.10
N HIS A 782 6.03 26.23 -19.35
CA HIS A 782 4.80 26.77 -19.91
C HIS A 782 4.17 25.77 -20.87
N GLY A 783 3.08 26.17 -21.53
CA GLY A 783 2.31 25.37 -22.48
C GLY A 783 0.90 25.13 -21.95
N LEU A 784 0.08 24.37 -22.69
CA LEU A 784 -1.30 24.06 -22.28
C LEU A 784 -1.40 23.34 -20.93
N LEU A 785 -0.41 22.52 -20.58
CA LEU A 785 -0.31 21.85 -19.28
C LEU A 785 0.76 22.51 -18.41
N GLY A 786 1.92 22.85 -19.00
CA GLY A 786 3.09 23.30 -18.25
C GLY A 786 2.85 24.54 -17.39
N GLN A 787 1.98 25.46 -17.83
CA GLN A 787 1.66 26.68 -17.08
C GLN A 787 1.04 26.43 -15.68
N PHE A 788 0.60 25.20 -15.40
CA PHE A 788 -0.04 24.82 -14.14
C PHE A 788 0.85 23.98 -13.21
N TYR A 789 2.06 23.60 -13.62
CA TYR A 789 2.91 22.66 -12.87
C TYR A 789 3.50 23.23 -11.56
N HIS A 790 3.49 24.54 -11.39
CA HIS A 790 3.93 25.22 -10.16
C HIS A 790 2.75 25.80 -9.38
N GLY A 791 1.57 25.18 -9.51
CA GLY A 791 0.36 25.55 -8.81
C GLY A 791 -0.44 26.65 -9.53
N LEU A 792 -1.69 26.81 -9.09
CA LEU A 792 -2.63 27.81 -9.59
C LEU A 792 -3.53 28.27 -8.45
N GLU A 793 -3.55 29.58 -8.19
CA GLU A 793 -4.49 30.15 -7.24
C GLU A 793 -5.86 30.36 -7.89
N PHE A 794 -6.88 29.75 -7.28
CA PHE A 794 -8.28 30.01 -7.57
C PHE A 794 -9.13 29.96 -6.29
N LYS A 795 -10.28 30.61 -6.33
CA LYS A 795 -11.36 30.52 -5.33
C LYS A 795 -12.65 30.17 -6.03
N VAL A 796 -13.44 29.28 -5.43
CA VAL A 796 -14.77 28.93 -5.91
C VAL A 796 -15.78 29.51 -4.93
N GLY A 797 -16.75 30.26 -5.45
CA GLY A 797 -17.88 30.80 -4.70
C GLY A 797 -18.93 29.72 -4.38
N GLU A 798 -20.04 30.14 -3.81
CA GLU A 798 -21.12 29.21 -3.48
C GLU A 798 -21.67 28.50 -4.74
N PRO A 799 -21.89 27.17 -4.67
CA PRO A 799 -22.53 26.43 -5.75
C PRO A 799 -23.99 26.84 -5.95
N PHE A 800 -24.42 26.93 -7.20
CA PHE A 800 -25.80 27.19 -7.60
C PHE A 800 -26.26 26.16 -8.65
N PRO A 801 -27.57 25.98 -8.84
CA PRO A 801 -28.10 25.04 -9.84
C PRO A 801 -27.60 25.38 -11.24
N GLY A 802 -26.99 24.40 -11.91
CA GLY A 802 -26.52 24.57 -13.29
C GLY A 802 -27.61 24.31 -14.33
N LYS A 803 -27.24 24.42 -15.61
CA LYS A 803 -28.15 24.09 -16.72
C LYS A 803 -28.57 22.61 -16.75
N ASP A 804 -27.69 21.72 -16.31
CA ASP A 804 -28.00 20.31 -16.09
C ASP A 804 -28.44 20.15 -14.63
N PRO A 805 -29.67 19.69 -14.34
CA PRO A 805 -30.17 19.55 -12.98
C PRO A 805 -29.35 18.56 -12.12
N ASN A 806 -28.53 17.72 -12.74
CA ASN A 806 -27.62 16.79 -12.03
C ASN A 806 -26.22 17.37 -11.79
N LYS A 807 -25.93 18.59 -12.27
CA LYS A 807 -24.64 19.26 -12.10
C LYS A 807 -24.83 20.64 -11.45
N VAL A 808 -23.89 20.99 -10.58
CA VAL A 808 -23.86 22.31 -9.92
C VAL A 808 -22.85 23.21 -10.60
N ASP A 809 -23.26 24.46 -10.81
CA ASP A 809 -22.39 25.52 -11.30
C ASP A 809 -21.85 26.34 -10.12
N ALA A 810 -20.73 27.01 -10.29
CA ALA A 810 -20.17 27.95 -9.32
C ALA A 810 -19.41 29.07 -10.04
N ILE A 811 -19.19 30.19 -9.36
CA ILE A 811 -18.31 31.26 -9.87
C ILE A 811 -16.91 31.03 -9.33
N MET A 812 -15.94 30.84 -10.22
CA MET A 812 -14.53 30.69 -9.91
C MET A 812 -13.80 32.01 -10.19
N SER A 813 -13.15 32.56 -9.17
CA SER A 813 -12.14 33.61 -9.33
C SER A 813 -10.77 32.97 -9.55
N VAL A 814 -10.18 33.18 -10.73
CA VAL A 814 -8.85 32.64 -11.12
C VAL A 814 -8.13 33.65 -12.02
N LYS A 815 -6.84 33.90 -11.78
CA LYS A 815 -6.03 34.87 -12.56
C LYS A 815 -6.68 36.26 -12.72
N GLY A 816 -7.44 36.71 -11.71
CA GLY A 816 -8.17 37.98 -11.74
C GLY A 816 -9.42 38.00 -12.63
N GLN A 817 -9.87 36.85 -13.14
CA GLN A 817 -11.11 36.69 -13.88
C GLN A 817 -12.14 35.89 -13.07
N GLU A 818 -13.41 36.16 -13.32
CA GLU A 818 -14.52 35.34 -12.82
C GLU A 818 -15.07 34.46 -13.94
N LEU A 819 -15.04 33.14 -13.73
CA LEU A 819 -15.49 32.13 -14.68
C LEU A 819 -16.65 31.35 -14.07
N VAL A 820 -17.68 31.08 -14.85
CA VAL A 820 -18.68 30.08 -14.46
C VAL A 820 -18.09 28.70 -14.74
N VAL A 821 -18.05 27.86 -13.72
CA VAL A 821 -17.53 26.49 -13.78
C VAL A 821 -18.59 25.50 -13.34
N THR A 822 -18.56 24.28 -13.89
CA THR A 822 -19.53 23.24 -13.55
C THR A 822 -18.83 22.08 -12.87
N ARG A 823 -19.34 21.59 -11.73
CA ARG A 823 -18.79 20.39 -11.08
C ARG A 823 -19.14 19.15 -11.91
N GLY A 824 -18.14 18.33 -12.20
CA GLY A 824 -18.31 17.08 -12.93
C GLY A 824 -17.23 16.07 -12.58
N PHE A 825 -17.17 15.00 -13.37
CA PHE A 825 -16.16 13.95 -13.27
C PHE A 825 -15.48 13.77 -14.62
N GLN A 826 -14.18 13.55 -14.60
CA GLN A 826 -13.39 13.15 -15.77
C GLN A 826 -12.63 11.87 -15.49
N ARG A 827 -12.35 11.07 -16.53
CA ARG A 827 -11.60 9.82 -16.36
C ARG A 827 -10.10 10.04 -16.46
N ASP A 828 -9.38 9.66 -15.42
CA ASP A 828 -7.93 9.56 -15.39
C ASP A 828 -7.49 8.10 -15.48
N PHE A 829 -6.60 7.78 -16.41
CA PHE A 829 -6.17 6.42 -16.70
C PHE A 829 -4.78 6.09 -16.16
N ARG A 830 -4.13 6.98 -15.39
CA ARG A 830 -2.78 6.73 -14.81
C ARG A 830 -2.74 5.47 -13.94
N GLN A 831 -3.75 5.27 -13.10
CA GLN A 831 -3.83 4.15 -12.14
C GLN A 831 -4.54 2.92 -12.74
N ASP A 832 -5.70 3.13 -13.37
CA ASP A 832 -6.46 2.10 -14.07
C ASP A 832 -6.57 2.43 -15.56
N VAL A 833 -5.66 1.85 -16.35
CA VAL A 833 -5.57 2.05 -17.80
C VAL A 833 -6.82 1.52 -18.53
N LYS A 834 -7.54 0.57 -17.94
CA LYS A 834 -8.66 -0.12 -18.60
C LYS A 834 -9.97 0.61 -18.36
N ASN A 835 -10.27 0.96 -17.11
CA ASN A 835 -11.54 1.59 -16.77
C ASN A 835 -11.44 3.10 -16.60
N GLY A 836 -10.28 3.62 -16.20
CA GLY A 836 -10.10 5.01 -15.79
C GLY A 836 -10.79 5.29 -14.45
N GLU A 837 -10.09 6.00 -13.58
CA GLU A 837 -10.56 6.52 -12.30
C GLU A 837 -11.38 7.79 -12.52
N GLN A 838 -12.52 7.93 -11.82
CA GLN A 838 -13.32 9.16 -11.89
C GLN A 838 -12.75 10.23 -10.98
N VAL A 839 -12.13 11.25 -11.57
CA VAL A 839 -11.62 12.43 -10.86
C VAL A 839 -12.70 13.51 -10.85
N PRO A 840 -13.22 13.90 -9.67
CA PRO A 840 -14.11 15.04 -9.57
C PRO A 840 -13.32 16.32 -9.86
N CYS A 841 -13.87 17.18 -10.72
CA CYS A 841 -13.19 18.41 -11.13
C CYS A 841 -14.17 19.53 -11.45
N TRP A 842 -13.71 20.78 -11.33
CA TRP A 842 -14.42 21.95 -11.85
C TRP A 842 -14.14 22.09 -13.33
N PHE A 843 -15.18 22.02 -14.14
CA PHE A 843 -15.10 22.10 -15.59
C PHE A 843 -15.14 23.56 -16.05
N ILE A 844 -14.07 24.00 -16.72
CA ILE A 844 -13.98 25.31 -17.36
C ILE A 844 -14.49 25.19 -18.79
N HIS A 845 -15.54 25.94 -19.09
CA HIS A 845 -16.19 25.96 -20.41
C HIS A 845 -15.34 26.72 -21.46
N ASN A 846 -15.78 26.65 -22.72
CA ASN A 846 -15.18 27.40 -23.84
C ASN A 846 -13.67 27.17 -23.99
N ASN A 847 -13.24 25.92 -24.13
CA ASN A 847 -11.83 25.58 -24.38
C ASN A 847 -10.83 26.11 -23.34
N GLY A 848 -11.25 26.21 -22.07
CA GLY A 848 -10.39 26.74 -21.00
C GLY A 848 -10.16 28.25 -21.07
N THR A 849 -10.98 28.99 -21.83
CA THR A 849 -10.84 30.45 -21.95
C THR A 849 -10.90 31.11 -20.57
N GLY A 850 -9.95 32.01 -20.30
CA GLY A 850 -9.80 32.70 -19.03
C GLY A 850 -9.01 31.94 -17.96
N LEU A 851 -8.88 30.61 -18.09
CA LEU A 851 -7.95 29.81 -17.31
C LEU A 851 -6.53 29.86 -17.91
N LEU A 852 -6.44 29.75 -19.24
CA LEU A 852 -5.19 29.82 -19.99
C LEU A 852 -4.60 31.23 -19.97
N ASP A 853 -3.26 31.36 -19.93
CA ASP A 853 -2.55 32.66 -20.00
C ASP A 853 -2.74 33.42 -21.34
N GLY A 854 -3.39 32.80 -22.32
CA GLY A 854 -3.66 33.36 -23.65
C GLY A 854 -4.91 32.71 -24.26
N VAL A 855 -5.06 32.83 -25.58
CA VAL A 855 -6.12 32.12 -26.30
C VAL A 855 -5.61 30.78 -26.81
N LEU A 856 -6.52 29.84 -27.08
CA LEU A 856 -6.17 28.49 -27.54
C LEU A 856 -5.20 28.49 -28.73
N THR A 857 -5.38 29.41 -29.68
CA THR A 857 -4.55 29.53 -30.88
C THR A 857 -3.09 29.86 -30.58
N ASP A 858 -2.79 30.45 -29.43
CA ASP A 858 -1.41 30.78 -29.02
C ASP A 858 -0.59 29.51 -28.73
N TYR A 859 -1.26 28.39 -28.52
CA TYR A 859 -0.64 27.10 -28.24
C TYR A 859 -0.55 26.20 -29.49
N ILE A 860 -1.01 26.66 -30.66
CA ILE A 860 -0.96 25.90 -31.90
C ILE A 860 0.41 26.05 -32.57
N VAL A 861 1.05 24.94 -32.93
CA VAL A 861 2.35 24.90 -33.61
C VAL A 861 2.28 24.24 -34.98
N SER A 862 3.16 24.65 -35.88
CA SER A 862 3.21 24.14 -37.27
C SER A 862 3.74 22.72 -37.42
N GLY A 863 4.28 22.11 -36.36
CA GLY A 863 4.85 20.77 -36.42
C GLY A 863 5.18 20.17 -35.07
N LEU A 864 5.20 18.84 -34.99
CA LEU A 864 5.50 18.07 -33.77
C LEU A 864 6.84 18.41 -33.13
N PHE A 865 7.81 18.87 -33.91
CA PHE A 865 9.16 19.23 -33.43
C PHE A 865 9.47 20.73 -33.56
N LYS A 866 8.44 21.56 -33.64
CA LYS A 866 8.55 23.02 -33.66
C LYS A 866 8.26 23.57 -32.27
N THR A 867 8.96 24.63 -31.91
CA THR A 867 8.61 25.49 -30.79
C THR A 867 7.72 26.63 -31.28
N ILE A 868 6.87 27.17 -30.39
CA ILE A 868 6.15 28.43 -30.59
C ILE A 868 7.14 29.57 -30.84
#